data_AF-A0A894X618-F1
#
_entry.id   AF-A0A894X618-F1
#
_cell.length_a   1.000
_cell.length_b   1.000
_cell.length_c   1.000
_cell.angle_alpha   90.00
_cell.angle_beta   90.00
_cell.angle_gamma   90.00
#
_symmetry.space_group_name_H-M   'P 1'
#
loop_
_entity.id
_entity.type
_entity.pdbx_description
1 polymer ?
#
loop_
_entity_poly.entity_id
_entity_poly.type
_entity_poly.pdbx_seq_one_letter_code
_entity_poly.pdbx_strand_id
1 'polypeptide(L)'
;MLSDLQVRQAKVTGKAYSLVDFDGLYFYISATGFKAWHFRFTWGGKRERMSFGGYPALSLKDARNLRDEARAMLAKGINPHSERKRKRHAIVLAGEHTFQAIYDKWLAHRSLSLENEGRQSTPKQIGRVFAKDVFPVLRHLTVYDVTRAHLLDIIGRVEKRGSLSVAEKLRTWFSQLFTYASVVVSNMGDNPAKDLDVVAMPLPPVENNPFLRMPELPAMLQTLRKYSGRLNTQLGLRLLLLTGVRTGELRYATPDQFDLERGLWIIPVVRLKQRKQLTKKKRQRFADIPPYIVPLSLQAQEVVRHLLGNLKPAQVYLIPGDWCLKKPLSENTLNGALKRMGYEDQLTGHGVRATISTALNELGYPPKWVDAQLSHADPDRISATYNHAEYVEQRRVMMQDWADRLDLFEQNQVEVASTHLTITLQGLPTIAGQAAAQPPAMNPNAPQLIVAPAPDAPAVPASVYRLSAVHLPEYARPTLSEVQRERLQLLEMFEASHNLSVADYAKLVGKSRRWITYEIQAGNLLSIHLGHRGQRVPDWQLNPIKRKLIQAVLKLVPRGIDTWHIYHALLRPYDALGKCPVIEAVDPTNLHLAARLVAAHAIETDELAEQSEVSPVLARQTAERLVKTAMLVDTPEDLVAR
;
A
#
# COMPACT_ATOMS: atom_id res chain seq x y z
N MET A 1 -27.85 25.21 -81.41
CA MET A 1 -27.91 24.06 -80.47
C MET A 1 -27.22 22.87 -81.14
N LEU A 2 -26.32 22.19 -80.43
CA LEU A 2 -25.57 21.05 -80.95
C LEU A 2 -26.43 19.79 -81.01
N SER A 3 -26.18 18.97 -82.03
CA SER A 3 -26.71 17.61 -82.17
C SER A 3 -25.66 16.56 -81.78
N ASP A 4 -26.11 15.38 -81.35
CA ASP A 4 -25.22 14.26 -81.02
C ASP A 4 -24.32 13.86 -82.20
N LEU A 5 -24.83 13.98 -83.43
CA LEU A 5 -24.09 13.69 -84.65
C LEU A 5 -22.93 14.68 -84.84
N GLN A 6 -23.16 15.98 -84.61
CA GLN A 6 -22.11 17.01 -84.66
C GLN A 6 -21.03 16.80 -83.59
N VAL A 7 -21.42 16.37 -82.38
CA VAL A 7 -20.48 16.06 -81.28
C VAL A 7 -19.61 14.86 -81.61
N ARG A 8 -20.21 13.79 -82.17
CA ARG A 8 -19.49 12.59 -82.62
C ARG A 8 -18.51 12.90 -83.75
N GLN A 9 -18.96 13.69 -84.73
CA GLN A 9 -18.19 14.02 -85.93
C GLN A 9 -17.14 15.12 -85.75
N ALA A 10 -17.09 15.80 -84.60
CA ALA A 10 -16.10 16.84 -84.34
C ALA A 10 -14.67 16.28 -84.42
N LYS A 11 -13.88 16.75 -85.40
CA LYS A 11 -12.50 16.28 -85.66
C LYS A 11 -11.46 17.18 -85.01
N VAL A 12 -10.27 16.63 -84.76
CA VAL A 12 -9.12 17.37 -84.25
C VAL A 12 -8.50 18.15 -85.41
N THR A 13 -8.28 19.45 -85.23
CA THR A 13 -7.79 20.36 -86.29
C THR A 13 -6.38 20.88 -86.01
N GLY A 14 -5.66 20.30 -85.05
CA GLY A 14 -4.32 20.75 -84.61
C GLY A 14 -4.32 22.06 -83.80
N LYS A 15 -5.44 22.78 -83.71
CA LYS A 15 -5.65 23.93 -82.82
C LYS A 15 -6.87 23.67 -81.93
N ALA A 16 -6.83 24.16 -80.70
CA ALA A 16 -7.96 24.01 -79.78
C ALA A 16 -9.14 24.91 -80.22
N TYR A 17 -10.34 24.36 -80.25
CA TYR A 17 -11.56 25.11 -80.58
C TYR A 17 -12.73 24.68 -79.70
N SER A 18 -13.82 25.44 -79.73
CA SER A 18 -15.04 25.13 -78.98
C SER A 18 -16.26 25.29 -79.87
N LEU A 19 -17.10 24.26 -79.89
CA LEU A 19 -18.42 24.33 -80.49
C LEU A 19 -19.40 24.84 -79.45
N VAL A 20 -20.22 25.82 -79.82
CA VAL A 20 -21.18 26.44 -78.90
C VAL A 20 -22.46 25.62 -78.88
N ASP A 21 -22.93 25.23 -77.69
CA ASP A 21 -24.30 24.76 -77.51
C ASP A 21 -25.21 25.94 -77.13
N PHE A 22 -26.04 25.84 -76.10
CA PHE A 22 -26.87 26.94 -75.62
C PHE A 22 -26.69 27.15 -74.13
N ASP A 23 -27.08 28.34 -73.67
CA ASP A 23 -27.03 28.75 -72.26
C ASP A 23 -25.64 28.58 -71.63
N GLY A 24 -24.60 29.03 -72.35
CA GLY A 24 -23.24 29.02 -71.83
C GLY A 24 -22.55 27.66 -71.83
N LEU A 25 -23.17 26.60 -72.37
CA LEU A 25 -22.53 25.30 -72.58
C LEU A 25 -21.74 25.28 -73.91
N TYR A 26 -20.52 24.74 -73.85
CA TYR A 26 -19.59 24.64 -74.96
C TYR A 26 -19.00 23.23 -74.99
N PHE A 27 -18.81 22.69 -76.18
CA PHE A 27 -18.03 21.48 -76.42
C PHE A 27 -16.62 21.86 -76.86
N TYR A 28 -15.65 21.66 -75.98
CA TYR A 28 -14.25 21.96 -76.20
C TYR A 28 -13.51 20.77 -76.80
N ILE A 29 -12.72 21.03 -77.85
CA ILE A 29 -11.79 20.07 -78.45
C ILE A 29 -10.38 20.66 -78.35
N SER A 30 -9.46 19.93 -77.72
CA SER A 30 -8.05 20.32 -77.62
C SER A 30 -7.32 20.08 -78.94
N ALA A 31 -6.17 20.75 -79.10
CA ALA A 31 -5.25 20.49 -80.22
C ALA A 31 -4.76 19.04 -80.28
N THR A 32 -4.69 18.37 -79.11
CA THR A 32 -4.25 16.99 -78.92
C THR A 32 -5.38 15.95 -79.01
N GLY A 33 -6.63 16.39 -79.22
CA GLY A 33 -7.78 15.51 -79.43
C GLY A 33 -8.63 15.18 -78.21
N PHE A 34 -8.31 15.74 -77.03
CA PHE A 34 -9.16 15.64 -75.85
C PHE A 34 -10.45 16.46 -76.03
N LYS A 35 -11.60 15.85 -75.76
CA LYS A 35 -12.92 16.47 -75.88
C LYS A 35 -13.56 16.63 -74.52
N ALA A 36 -14.08 17.81 -74.19
CA ALA A 36 -14.71 18.08 -72.91
C ALA A 36 -15.85 19.08 -72.97
N TRP A 37 -16.75 19.00 -72.00
CA TRP A 37 -17.83 19.95 -71.81
C TRP A 37 -17.39 21.09 -70.92
N HIS A 38 -17.65 22.32 -71.35
CA HIS A 38 -17.34 23.53 -70.60
C HIS A 38 -18.59 24.38 -70.44
N PHE A 39 -18.81 24.88 -69.24
CA PHE A 39 -19.84 25.85 -68.93
C PHE A 39 -19.20 27.18 -68.58
N ARG A 40 -19.63 28.22 -69.29
CA ARG A 40 -19.20 29.60 -69.08
C ARG A 40 -20.34 30.37 -68.45
N PHE A 41 -20.05 31.07 -67.36
CA PHE A 41 -21.02 31.86 -66.62
C PHE A 41 -20.37 33.13 -66.08
N THR A 42 -21.18 34.10 -65.66
CA THR A 42 -20.69 35.33 -65.03
C THR A 42 -21.00 35.28 -63.55
N TRP A 43 -20.00 35.56 -62.73
CA TRP A 43 -20.13 35.65 -61.27
C TRP A 43 -19.41 36.89 -60.77
N GLY A 44 -20.08 37.75 -60.00
CA GLY A 44 -19.50 38.99 -59.46
C GLY A 44 -18.88 39.89 -60.54
N GLY A 45 -19.50 39.97 -61.72
CA GLY A 45 -19.02 40.75 -62.87
C GLY A 45 -17.86 40.12 -63.66
N LYS A 46 -17.32 38.96 -63.25
CA LYS A 46 -16.24 38.25 -63.94
C LYS A 46 -16.78 37.04 -64.70
N ARG A 47 -16.30 36.84 -65.93
CA ARG A 47 -16.61 35.64 -66.73
C ARG A 47 -15.74 34.48 -66.27
N GLU A 48 -16.38 33.44 -65.76
CA GLU A 48 -15.75 32.21 -65.31
C GLU A 48 -16.07 31.04 -66.25
N ARG A 49 -15.21 30.01 -66.20
CA ARG A 49 -15.37 28.76 -66.97
C ARG A 49 -15.17 27.57 -66.05
N MET A 50 -16.12 26.65 -66.05
CA MET A 50 -16.00 25.34 -65.39
C MET A 50 -16.08 24.20 -66.41
N SER A 51 -15.31 23.14 -66.21
CA SER A 51 -15.38 21.92 -67.04
C SER A 51 -16.27 20.88 -66.39
N PHE A 52 -17.27 20.35 -67.08
CA PHE A 52 -18.14 19.28 -66.58
C PHE A 52 -17.52 17.89 -66.71
N GLY A 53 -16.63 17.68 -67.69
CA GLY A 53 -15.89 16.43 -67.86
C GLY A 53 -15.69 16.08 -69.33
N GLY A 54 -15.04 14.94 -69.58
CA GLY A 54 -14.65 14.50 -70.93
C GLY A 54 -15.73 13.73 -71.68
N TYR A 55 -15.72 13.82 -73.01
CA TYR A 55 -16.51 12.98 -73.91
C TYR A 55 -15.63 11.80 -74.39
N PRO A 56 -16.14 10.55 -74.48
CA PRO A 56 -17.55 10.15 -74.46
C PRO A 56 -18.14 9.81 -73.09
N ALA A 57 -17.36 9.87 -72.01
CA ALA A 57 -17.82 9.50 -70.66
C ALA A 57 -19.02 10.34 -70.17
N LEU A 58 -19.13 11.59 -70.60
CA LEU A 58 -20.32 12.42 -70.43
C LEU A 58 -20.98 12.69 -71.79
N SER A 59 -22.24 12.26 -71.92
CA SER A 59 -23.04 12.52 -73.11
C SER A 59 -23.45 14.00 -73.20
N LEU A 60 -23.92 14.44 -74.37
CA LEU A 60 -24.48 15.79 -74.52
C LEU A 60 -25.69 16.01 -73.62
N LYS A 61 -26.52 14.97 -73.40
CA LYS A 61 -27.66 15.01 -72.48
C LYS A 61 -27.21 15.24 -71.04
N ASP A 62 -26.21 14.50 -70.57
CA ASP A 62 -25.69 14.64 -69.20
C ASP A 62 -25.04 16.02 -69.01
N ALA A 63 -24.33 16.52 -70.02
CA ALA A 63 -23.74 17.86 -69.99
C ALA A 63 -24.80 18.97 -69.89
N ARG A 64 -25.98 18.80 -70.51
CA ARG A 64 -27.12 19.72 -70.39
C ARG A 64 -27.76 19.66 -69.00
N ASN A 65 -27.93 18.47 -68.43
CA ASN A 65 -28.43 18.32 -67.06
C ASN A 65 -27.50 19.03 -66.05
N LEU A 66 -26.19 18.79 -66.15
CA LEU A 66 -25.18 19.43 -65.28
C LEU A 66 -25.14 20.96 -65.44
N ARG A 67 -25.39 21.46 -66.66
CA ARG A 67 -25.57 22.89 -66.91
C ARG A 67 -26.78 23.44 -66.16
N ASP A 68 -27.92 22.76 -66.24
CA ASP A 68 -29.17 23.23 -65.63
C ASP A 68 -29.07 23.25 -64.10
N GLU A 69 -28.40 22.26 -63.50
CA GLU A 69 -28.04 22.28 -62.08
C GLU A 69 -27.15 23.47 -61.71
N ALA A 70 -26.08 23.72 -62.49
CA ALA A 70 -25.18 24.85 -62.24
C ALA A 70 -25.90 26.20 -62.38
N ARG A 71 -26.84 26.33 -63.33
CA ARG A 71 -27.68 27.53 -63.48
C ARG A 71 -28.65 27.70 -62.32
N ALA A 72 -29.24 26.62 -61.82
CA ALA A 72 -30.10 26.66 -60.65
C ALA A 72 -29.33 27.14 -59.40
N MET A 73 -28.06 26.74 -59.25
CA MET A 73 -27.18 27.25 -58.17
C MET A 73 -26.91 28.75 -58.33
N LEU A 74 -26.60 29.21 -59.55
CA LEU A 74 -26.38 30.63 -59.83
C LEU A 74 -27.63 31.47 -59.53
N ALA A 75 -28.82 30.98 -59.86
CA ALA A 75 -30.09 31.64 -59.56
C ALA A 75 -30.34 31.77 -58.05
N LYS A 76 -29.80 30.85 -57.25
CA LYS A 76 -29.83 30.88 -55.77
C LYS A 76 -28.70 31.71 -55.16
N GLY A 77 -27.89 32.41 -55.97
CA GLY A 77 -26.74 33.16 -55.49
C GLY A 77 -25.61 32.28 -54.95
N ILE A 78 -25.45 31.05 -55.46
CA ILE A 78 -24.36 30.13 -55.10
C ILE A 78 -23.44 29.97 -56.30
N ASN A 79 -22.13 30.23 -56.14
CA ASN A 79 -21.14 30.00 -57.20
C ASN A 79 -20.89 28.47 -57.40
N PRO A 80 -21.18 27.89 -58.58
CA PRO A 80 -20.99 26.45 -58.83
C PRO A 80 -19.51 26.00 -58.76
N HIS A 81 -18.56 26.88 -59.06
CA HIS A 81 -17.13 26.59 -59.02
C HIS A 81 -16.64 26.47 -57.57
N SER A 82 -17.05 27.39 -56.69
CA SER A 82 -16.70 27.33 -55.27
C SER A 82 -17.39 26.15 -54.59
N GLU A 83 -18.63 25.83 -54.94
CA GLU A 83 -19.37 24.69 -54.40
C GLU A 83 -18.72 23.36 -54.78
N ARG A 84 -18.28 23.22 -56.04
CA ARG A 84 -17.54 22.02 -56.47
C ARG A 84 -16.19 21.89 -55.77
N LYS A 85 -15.49 23.01 -55.56
CA LYS A 85 -14.23 23.03 -54.80
C LYS A 85 -14.47 22.67 -53.33
N ARG A 86 -15.56 23.16 -52.71
CA ARG A 86 -16.00 22.81 -51.35
C ARG A 86 -16.29 21.31 -51.22
N LYS A 87 -17.08 20.74 -52.13
CA LYS A 87 -17.36 19.28 -52.16
C LYS A 87 -16.10 18.44 -52.37
N ARG A 88 -15.19 18.85 -53.26
CA ARG A 88 -13.90 18.15 -53.46
C ARG A 88 -12.98 18.24 -52.25
N HIS A 89 -12.88 19.41 -51.62
CA HIS A 89 -12.12 19.56 -50.37
C HIS A 89 -12.73 18.72 -49.25
N ALA A 90 -14.06 18.66 -49.13
CA ALA A 90 -14.74 17.79 -48.16
C ALA A 90 -14.41 16.30 -48.37
N ILE A 91 -14.33 15.84 -49.63
CA ILE A 91 -13.94 14.45 -49.97
C ILE A 91 -12.47 14.16 -49.62
N VAL A 92 -11.55 15.10 -49.88
CA VAL A 92 -10.12 14.95 -49.54
C VAL A 92 -9.90 14.98 -48.02
N LEU A 93 -10.61 15.88 -47.31
CA LEU A 93 -10.57 16.00 -45.85
C LEU A 93 -11.25 14.82 -45.13
N ALA A 94 -12.19 14.12 -45.77
CA ALA A 94 -12.88 12.96 -45.19
C ALA A 94 -11.94 11.79 -44.85
N GLY A 95 -10.81 11.66 -45.55
CA GLY A 95 -9.79 10.66 -45.22
C GLY A 95 -8.92 11.02 -44.01
N GLU A 96 -8.62 12.31 -43.81
CA GLU A 96 -7.71 12.80 -42.76
C GLU A 96 -8.41 13.22 -41.46
N HIS A 97 -9.71 13.55 -41.53
CA HIS A 97 -10.52 14.02 -40.40
C HIS A 97 -11.62 13.03 -39.98
N THR A 98 -11.32 11.73 -40.05
CA THR A 98 -12.16 10.73 -39.41
C THR A 98 -12.22 10.95 -37.90
N PHE A 99 -13.33 10.56 -37.26
CA PHE A 99 -13.47 10.65 -35.82
C PHE A 99 -12.34 9.93 -35.09
N GLN A 100 -11.93 8.74 -35.59
CA GLN A 100 -10.83 7.99 -35.02
C GLN A 100 -9.51 8.77 -35.09
N ALA A 101 -9.18 9.38 -36.24
CA ALA A 101 -7.93 10.14 -36.40
C ALA A 101 -7.88 11.36 -35.46
N ILE A 102 -9.02 12.05 -35.26
CA ILE A 102 -9.10 13.19 -34.33
C ILE A 102 -9.05 12.73 -32.87
N TYR A 103 -9.70 11.61 -32.54
CA TYR A 103 -9.59 10.98 -31.22
C TYR A 103 -8.12 10.65 -30.89
N ASP A 104 -7.38 10.05 -31.82
CA ASP A 104 -5.98 9.66 -31.60
C ASP A 104 -5.09 10.90 -31.38
N LYS A 105 -5.30 11.96 -32.17
CA LYS A 105 -4.62 13.27 -31.98
C LYS A 105 -4.96 13.90 -30.63
N TRP A 106 -6.25 13.90 -30.25
CA TRP A 106 -6.70 14.42 -28.95
C TRP A 106 -6.12 13.62 -27.78
N LEU A 107 -6.10 12.29 -27.88
CA LEU A 107 -5.55 11.42 -26.85
C LEU A 107 -4.03 11.61 -26.72
N ALA A 108 -3.31 11.74 -27.84
CA ALA A 108 -1.89 12.07 -27.86
C ALA A 108 -1.62 13.43 -27.21
N HIS A 109 -2.36 14.48 -27.61
CA HIS A 109 -2.27 15.81 -27.01
C HIS A 109 -2.56 15.80 -25.51
N ARG A 110 -3.58 15.07 -25.08
CA ARG A 110 -3.90 14.87 -23.66
C ARG A 110 -2.78 14.13 -22.92
N SER A 111 -2.04 13.28 -23.61
CA SER A 111 -0.91 12.52 -23.07
C SER A 111 0.37 13.36 -22.92
N LEU A 112 0.52 14.44 -23.70
CA LEU A 112 1.63 15.40 -23.57
C LEU A 112 1.60 16.19 -22.25
N SER A 113 0.43 16.32 -21.63
CA SER A 113 0.36 16.90 -20.31
C SER A 113 1.05 15.97 -19.30
N LEU A 114 2.07 16.48 -18.60
CA LEU A 114 2.81 15.85 -17.47
C LEU A 114 1.86 15.23 -16.39
N GLU A 115 0.58 15.55 -16.48
CA GLU A 115 -0.56 15.04 -15.72
C GLU A 115 -0.76 13.50 -15.73
N ASN A 116 -0.18 12.74 -16.67
CA ASN A 116 -0.53 11.32 -16.89
C ASN A 116 0.50 10.26 -16.46
N GLU A 117 1.70 10.64 -16.00
CA GLU A 117 2.80 9.71 -15.62
C GLU A 117 2.56 8.90 -14.32
N GLY A 118 1.31 8.66 -13.93
CA GLY A 118 1.00 7.86 -12.73
C GLY A 118 -0.47 7.59 -12.49
N ARG A 119 -1.37 8.17 -13.29
CA ARG A 119 -2.78 7.77 -13.35
C ARG A 119 -3.02 6.98 -14.63
N GLN A 120 -2.44 5.78 -14.68
CA GLN A 120 -2.65 4.85 -15.80
C GLN A 120 -4.14 4.54 -16.04
N SER A 121 -5.01 4.80 -15.06
CA SER A 121 -6.45 4.55 -15.18
C SER A 121 -7.15 5.50 -16.14
N THR A 122 -6.78 6.78 -16.28
CA THR A 122 -7.59 7.73 -17.09
C THR A 122 -7.49 7.47 -18.59
N PRO A 123 -6.30 7.34 -19.23
CA PRO A 123 -6.22 7.07 -20.68
C PRO A 123 -6.69 5.66 -21.03
N LYS A 124 -6.36 4.65 -20.21
CA LYS A 124 -6.82 3.27 -20.41
C LYS A 124 -8.34 3.15 -20.27
N GLN A 125 -8.95 3.88 -19.33
CA GLN A 125 -10.41 3.92 -19.17
C GLN A 125 -11.07 4.59 -20.37
N ILE A 126 -10.56 5.74 -20.82
CA ILE A 126 -11.04 6.41 -22.04
C ILE A 126 -10.99 5.43 -23.22
N GLY A 127 -9.84 4.80 -23.47
CA GLY A 127 -9.70 3.85 -24.58
C GLY A 127 -10.67 2.66 -24.50
N ARG A 128 -10.88 2.08 -23.31
CA ARG A 128 -11.84 0.98 -23.14
C ARG A 128 -13.29 1.40 -23.41
N VAL A 129 -13.71 2.54 -22.88
CA VAL A 129 -15.09 3.05 -23.07
C VAL A 129 -15.28 3.45 -24.53
N PHE A 130 -14.33 4.16 -25.14
CA PHE A 130 -14.43 4.54 -26.56
C PHE A 130 -14.46 3.31 -27.48
N ALA A 131 -13.63 2.29 -27.22
CA ALA A 131 -13.66 1.04 -27.98
C ALA A 131 -14.98 0.29 -27.86
N LYS A 132 -15.58 0.26 -26.66
CA LYS A 132 -16.83 -0.46 -26.40
C LYS A 132 -18.06 0.27 -26.90
N ASP A 133 -18.17 1.57 -26.60
CA ASP A 133 -19.42 2.32 -26.70
C ASP A 133 -19.43 3.36 -27.84
N VAL A 134 -18.27 3.86 -28.28
CA VAL A 134 -18.18 5.00 -29.22
C VAL A 134 -17.79 4.56 -30.64
N PHE A 135 -16.69 3.81 -30.78
CA PHE A 135 -16.17 3.39 -32.08
C PHE A 135 -17.10 2.48 -32.90
N PRO A 136 -17.97 1.63 -32.32
CA PRO A 136 -18.93 0.89 -33.12
C PRO A 136 -19.81 1.76 -34.02
N VAL A 137 -20.00 3.05 -33.67
CA VAL A 137 -20.86 3.97 -34.42
C VAL A 137 -20.08 5.09 -35.10
N LEU A 138 -19.13 5.74 -34.40
CA LEU A 138 -18.50 6.95 -34.92
C LEU A 138 -17.20 6.71 -35.68
N ARG A 139 -16.60 5.53 -35.61
CA ARG A 139 -15.20 5.29 -36.05
C ARG A 139 -14.87 5.81 -37.45
N HIS A 140 -15.74 5.51 -38.42
CA HIS A 140 -15.52 5.83 -39.84
C HIS A 140 -16.22 7.13 -40.28
N LEU A 141 -17.01 7.76 -39.40
CA LEU A 141 -17.62 9.04 -39.71
C LEU A 141 -16.56 10.13 -39.71
N THR A 142 -16.73 11.12 -40.58
CA THR A 142 -15.94 12.34 -40.50
C THR A 142 -16.41 13.16 -39.31
N VAL A 143 -15.53 13.95 -38.71
CA VAL A 143 -15.90 14.83 -37.58
C VAL A 143 -16.99 15.85 -37.99
N TYR A 144 -17.09 16.19 -39.27
CA TYR A 144 -18.12 17.07 -39.82
C TYR A 144 -19.51 16.43 -39.86
N ASP A 145 -19.59 15.10 -39.97
CA ASP A 145 -20.85 14.37 -40.06
C ASP A 145 -21.37 13.93 -38.67
N VAL A 146 -20.62 14.18 -37.60
CA VAL A 146 -21.06 13.83 -36.25
C VAL A 146 -22.07 14.86 -35.74
N THR A 147 -23.32 14.43 -35.60
CA THR A 147 -24.41 15.24 -35.09
C THR A 147 -24.63 15.04 -33.59
N ARG A 148 -25.33 15.98 -32.94
CA ARG A 148 -25.79 15.85 -31.55
C ARG A 148 -26.61 14.57 -31.33
N ALA A 149 -27.44 14.19 -32.31
CA ALA A 149 -28.26 12.98 -32.23
C ALA A 149 -27.42 11.70 -32.11
N HIS A 150 -26.30 11.61 -32.84
CA HIS A 150 -25.39 10.46 -32.70
C HIS A 150 -24.81 10.35 -31.29
N LEU A 151 -24.43 11.49 -30.69
CA LEU A 151 -23.87 11.51 -29.34
C LEU A 151 -24.91 11.11 -28.29
N LEU A 152 -26.13 11.63 -28.41
CA LEU A 152 -27.24 11.30 -27.51
C LEU A 152 -27.66 9.83 -27.63
N ASP A 153 -27.64 9.23 -28.82
CA ASP A 153 -27.93 7.80 -28.99
C ASP A 153 -26.87 6.91 -28.30
N ILE A 154 -25.59 7.26 -28.40
CA ILE A 154 -24.51 6.56 -27.70
C ILE A 154 -24.69 6.69 -26.18
N ILE A 155 -24.88 7.90 -25.69
CA ILE A 155 -25.05 8.17 -24.26
C ILE A 155 -26.31 7.46 -23.74
N GLY A 156 -27.43 7.55 -24.45
CA GLY A 156 -28.69 6.92 -24.09
C GLY A 156 -28.59 5.40 -24.03
N ARG A 157 -27.81 4.75 -24.90
CA ARG A 157 -27.53 3.30 -24.79
C ARG A 157 -26.75 2.95 -23.52
N VAL A 158 -25.79 3.79 -23.12
CA VAL A 158 -25.02 3.61 -21.88
C VAL A 158 -25.91 3.82 -20.65
N GLU A 159 -26.81 4.79 -20.69
CA GLU A 159 -27.79 5.07 -19.63
C GLU A 159 -28.83 3.95 -19.51
N LYS A 160 -29.39 3.45 -20.62
CA LYS A 160 -30.30 2.31 -20.66
C LYS A 160 -29.67 1.03 -20.08
N ARG A 161 -28.35 0.90 -20.14
CA ARG A 161 -27.59 -0.20 -19.53
C ARG A 161 -27.36 -0.02 -18.02
N GLY A 162 -27.80 1.10 -17.44
CA GLY A 162 -27.60 1.43 -16.02
C GLY A 162 -26.21 1.99 -15.69
N SER A 163 -25.38 2.32 -16.69
CA SER A 163 -24.00 2.80 -16.48
C SER A 163 -23.91 4.34 -16.43
N LEU A 164 -24.68 4.97 -15.53
CA LEU A 164 -24.85 6.43 -15.47
C LEU A 164 -23.53 7.21 -15.26
N SER A 165 -22.61 6.70 -14.44
CA SER A 165 -21.29 7.34 -14.23
C SER A 165 -20.39 7.28 -15.47
N VAL A 166 -20.59 6.29 -16.36
CA VAL A 166 -19.89 6.21 -17.64
C VAL A 166 -20.52 7.19 -18.63
N ALA A 167 -21.84 7.35 -18.61
CA ALA A 167 -22.56 8.33 -19.43
C ALA A 167 -22.13 9.77 -19.11
N GLU A 168 -22.03 10.13 -17.83
CA GLU A 168 -21.51 11.43 -17.37
C GLU A 168 -20.07 11.68 -17.86
N LYS A 169 -19.19 10.68 -17.74
CA LYS A 169 -17.82 10.76 -18.25
C LYS A 169 -17.78 10.90 -19.77
N LEU A 170 -18.65 10.20 -20.50
CA LEU A 170 -18.76 10.32 -21.96
C LEU A 170 -19.16 11.73 -22.38
N ARG A 171 -20.14 12.36 -21.72
CA ARG A 171 -20.48 13.77 -21.95
C ARG A 171 -19.26 14.68 -21.79
N THR A 172 -18.54 14.51 -20.68
CA THR A 172 -17.30 15.25 -20.39
C THR A 172 -16.23 15.03 -21.47
N TRP A 173 -16.01 13.78 -21.88
CA TRP A 173 -14.99 13.44 -22.88
C TRP A 173 -15.36 13.90 -24.29
N PHE A 174 -16.64 13.81 -24.68
CA PHE A 174 -17.11 14.34 -25.95
C PHE A 174 -16.94 15.85 -26.00
N SER A 175 -17.36 16.58 -24.95
CA SER A 175 -17.15 18.02 -24.87
C SER A 175 -15.66 18.38 -25.04
N GLN A 176 -14.78 17.71 -24.31
CA GLN A 176 -13.33 17.92 -24.40
C GLN A 176 -12.75 17.58 -25.78
N LEU A 177 -13.21 16.51 -26.42
CA LEU A 177 -12.74 16.08 -27.74
C LEU A 177 -13.20 17.05 -28.83
N PHE A 178 -14.47 17.42 -28.84
CA PHE A 178 -14.99 18.33 -29.88
C PHE A 178 -14.53 19.78 -29.67
N THR A 179 -14.27 20.23 -28.44
CA THR A 179 -13.59 21.51 -28.18
C THR A 179 -12.13 21.51 -28.65
N TYR A 180 -11.44 20.37 -28.56
CA TYR A 180 -10.11 20.22 -29.16
C TYR A 180 -10.19 20.21 -30.69
N ALA A 181 -11.16 19.46 -31.24
CA ALA A 181 -11.37 19.35 -32.67
C ALA A 181 -11.70 20.72 -33.31
N SER A 182 -12.49 21.57 -32.66
CA SER A 182 -12.84 22.90 -33.16
C SER A 182 -11.63 23.84 -33.32
N VAL A 183 -10.54 23.57 -32.62
CA VAL A 183 -9.29 24.35 -32.73
C VAL A 183 -8.36 23.76 -33.79
N VAL A 184 -8.29 22.43 -33.89
CA VAL A 184 -7.32 21.71 -34.75
C VAL A 184 -7.85 21.47 -36.17
N VAL A 185 -9.16 21.41 -36.35
CA VAL A 185 -9.81 21.14 -37.63
C VAL A 185 -10.31 22.46 -38.24
N SER A 186 -9.76 22.84 -39.39
CA SER A 186 -10.17 24.04 -40.11
C SER A 186 -11.62 23.94 -40.59
N ASN A 187 -12.40 25.01 -40.44
CA ASN A 187 -13.82 25.09 -40.85
C ASN A 187 -14.75 24.08 -40.16
N MET A 188 -14.40 23.62 -38.97
CA MET A 188 -15.35 22.89 -38.15
C MET A 188 -16.48 23.83 -37.70
N GLY A 189 -17.73 23.39 -37.88
CA GLY A 189 -18.91 24.14 -37.43
C GLY A 189 -19.09 24.09 -35.91
N ASP A 190 -20.33 24.27 -35.45
CA ASP A 190 -20.65 24.24 -34.03
C ASP A 190 -20.32 22.89 -33.36
N ASN A 191 -19.88 22.95 -32.10
CA ASN A 191 -19.55 21.76 -31.32
C ASN A 191 -20.83 20.91 -31.05
N PRO A 192 -20.94 19.68 -31.60
CA PRO A 192 -22.14 18.85 -31.43
C PRO A 192 -22.30 18.33 -29.99
N ALA A 193 -21.24 18.38 -29.18
CA ALA A 193 -21.21 17.94 -27.79
C ALA A 193 -21.46 19.07 -26.76
N LYS A 194 -21.81 20.27 -27.23
CA LYS A 194 -22.17 21.39 -26.35
C LYS A 194 -23.51 21.11 -25.65
N ASP A 195 -23.59 21.41 -24.35
CA ASP A 195 -24.81 21.34 -23.54
C ASP A 195 -25.52 19.96 -23.54
N LEU A 196 -24.77 18.86 -23.66
CA LEU A 196 -25.30 17.48 -23.60
C LEU A 196 -25.79 17.06 -22.20
N ASP A 197 -25.42 17.83 -21.18
CA ASP A 197 -25.80 17.68 -19.78
C ASP A 197 -27.25 18.09 -19.50
N VAL A 198 -27.82 18.99 -20.30
CA VAL A 198 -29.22 19.46 -20.17
C VAL A 198 -30.23 18.31 -20.25
N VAL A 199 -29.91 17.27 -21.02
CA VAL A 199 -30.76 16.08 -21.22
C VAL A 199 -30.27 14.87 -20.41
N ALA A 200 -29.38 15.09 -19.44
CA ALA A 200 -28.87 14.01 -18.62
C ALA A 200 -29.95 13.44 -17.70
N MET A 201 -30.01 12.10 -17.61
CA MET A 201 -30.75 11.47 -16.53
C MET A 201 -30.13 11.89 -15.19
N PRO A 202 -30.95 12.24 -14.18
CA PRO A 202 -30.42 12.57 -12.87
C PRO A 202 -29.66 11.35 -12.33
N LEU A 203 -28.44 11.58 -11.85
CA LEU A 203 -27.71 10.54 -11.17
C LEU A 203 -28.45 10.21 -9.85
N PRO A 204 -28.50 8.93 -9.45
CA PRO A 204 -28.93 8.60 -8.10
C PRO A 204 -28.05 9.34 -7.08
N PRO A 205 -28.57 9.63 -5.88
CA PRO A 205 -27.77 10.23 -4.82
C PRO A 205 -26.49 9.41 -4.60
N VAL A 206 -25.38 10.10 -4.35
CA VAL A 206 -24.07 9.46 -4.18
C VAL A 206 -24.13 8.54 -2.97
N GLU A 207 -24.15 7.23 -3.21
CA GLU A 207 -23.91 6.24 -2.16
C GLU A 207 -22.43 6.32 -1.78
N ASN A 208 -22.18 6.74 -0.54
CA ASN A 208 -20.83 6.73 0.01
C ASN A 208 -20.36 5.28 0.15
N ASN A 209 -19.05 5.06 0.00
CA ASN A 209 -18.49 3.73 0.17
C ASN A 209 -18.82 3.22 1.59
N PRO A 210 -19.31 1.98 1.73
CA PRO A 210 -19.68 1.44 3.04
C PRO A 210 -18.43 1.30 3.91
N PHE A 211 -18.60 1.60 5.19
CA PHE A 211 -17.54 1.63 6.20
C PHE A 211 -18.10 1.19 7.55
N LEU A 212 -17.21 0.74 8.44
CA LEU A 212 -17.59 0.21 9.75
C LEU A 212 -17.54 1.30 10.83
N ARG A 213 -18.35 1.14 11.87
CA ARG A 213 -18.26 1.88 13.13
C ARG A 213 -17.46 1.08 14.17
N MET A 214 -17.03 1.74 15.24
CA MET A 214 -16.23 1.11 16.30
C MET A 214 -16.83 -0.20 16.85
N PRO A 215 -18.15 -0.33 17.09
CA PRO A 215 -18.74 -1.59 17.59
C PRO A 215 -18.65 -2.77 16.61
N GLU A 216 -18.45 -2.51 15.32
CA GLU A 216 -18.37 -3.53 14.27
C GLU A 216 -16.91 -3.99 14.02
N LEU A 217 -15.92 -3.23 14.51
CA LEU A 217 -14.50 -3.54 14.37
C LEU A 217 -14.08 -4.88 15.00
N PRO A 218 -14.53 -5.28 16.21
CA PRO A 218 -14.12 -6.53 16.84
C PRO A 218 -14.33 -7.75 15.95
N ALA A 219 -15.56 -7.91 15.43
CA ALA A 219 -15.91 -9.04 14.57
C ALA A 219 -15.08 -9.03 13.27
N MET A 220 -14.84 -7.85 12.69
CA MET A 220 -14.04 -7.72 11.47
C MET A 220 -12.57 -8.04 11.70
N LEU A 221 -11.97 -7.55 12.78
CA LEU A 221 -10.57 -7.82 13.11
C LEU A 221 -10.33 -9.29 13.40
N GLN A 222 -11.22 -9.94 14.16
CA GLN A 222 -11.15 -11.38 14.43
C GLN A 222 -11.30 -12.21 13.16
N THR A 223 -12.21 -11.82 12.25
CA THR A 223 -12.37 -12.47 10.95
C THR A 223 -11.13 -12.27 10.08
N LEU A 224 -10.56 -11.06 10.08
CA LEU A 224 -9.32 -10.75 9.38
C LEU A 224 -8.14 -11.60 9.89
N ARG A 225 -8.03 -11.81 11.20
CA ARG A 225 -6.99 -12.69 11.78
C ARG A 225 -7.13 -14.15 11.37
N LYS A 226 -8.35 -14.65 11.25
CA LYS A 226 -8.66 -16.03 10.84
C LYS A 226 -8.70 -16.22 9.31
N TYR A 227 -8.49 -15.16 8.54
CA TYR A 227 -8.59 -15.20 7.09
C TYR A 227 -7.63 -16.21 6.48
N SER A 228 -8.18 -17.24 5.83
CA SER A 228 -7.45 -18.37 5.24
C SER A 228 -6.87 -18.10 3.85
N GLY A 229 -7.00 -16.88 3.34
CA GLY A 229 -6.41 -16.51 2.06
C GLY A 229 -4.90 -16.23 2.16
N ARG A 230 -4.35 -15.56 1.14
CA ARG A 230 -2.91 -15.24 1.10
C ARG A 230 -2.51 -14.30 2.24
N LEU A 231 -1.46 -14.66 2.98
CA LEU A 231 -0.89 -13.86 4.08
C LEU A 231 -0.58 -12.43 3.65
N ASN A 232 0.05 -12.23 2.48
CA ASN A 232 0.34 -10.89 1.95
C ASN A 232 -0.92 -10.01 1.79
N THR A 233 -2.06 -10.62 1.45
CA THR A 233 -3.34 -9.91 1.33
C THR A 233 -3.91 -9.55 2.70
N GLN A 234 -3.82 -10.48 3.66
CA GLN A 234 -4.20 -10.26 5.06
C GLN A 234 -3.39 -9.12 5.68
N LEU A 235 -2.06 -9.17 5.56
CA LEU A 235 -1.14 -8.15 6.04
C LEU A 235 -1.35 -6.81 5.33
N GLY A 236 -1.70 -6.82 4.04
CA GLY A 236 -2.08 -5.62 3.31
C GLY A 236 -3.32 -4.93 3.89
N LEU A 237 -4.38 -5.69 4.22
CA LEU A 237 -5.56 -5.14 4.90
C LEU A 237 -5.23 -4.62 6.30
N ARG A 238 -4.40 -5.35 7.06
CA ARG A 238 -3.91 -4.92 8.38
C ARG A 238 -3.15 -3.60 8.30
N LEU A 239 -2.25 -3.45 7.32
CA LEU A 239 -1.53 -2.19 7.10
C LEU A 239 -2.46 -1.03 6.75
N LEU A 240 -3.53 -1.25 5.97
CA LEU A 240 -4.51 -0.20 5.70
C LEU A 240 -5.21 0.26 6.99
N LEU A 241 -5.59 -0.67 7.87
CA LEU A 241 -6.21 -0.35 9.16
C LEU A 241 -5.27 0.40 10.09
N LEU A 242 -3.99 0.00 10.11
CA LEU A 242 -2.97 0.58 10.98
C LEU A 242 -2.43 1.94 10.51
N THR A 243 -2.54 2.27 9.23
CA THR A 243 -1.93 3.48 8.65
C THR A 243 -2.92 4.46 8.04
N GLY A 244 -4.10 4.00 7.61
CA GLY A 244 -5.09 4.83 6.94
C GLY A 244 -4.69 5.33 5.55
N VAL A 245 -3.61 4.82 4.96
CA VAL A 245 -3.19 5.19 3.59
C VAL A 245 -4.21 4.75 2.54
N ARG A 246 -4.13 5.30 1.33
CA ARG A 246 -4.98 4.84 0.23
C ARG A 246 -4.52 3.47 -0.25
N THR A 247 -5.48 2.65 -0.71
CA THR A 247 -5.20 1.36 -1.36
C THR A 247 -4.17 1.48 -2.48
N GLY A 248 -4.24 2.55 -3.28
CA GLY A 248 -3.24 2.84 -4.31
C GLY A 248 -1.83 3.08 -3.75
N GLU A 249 -1.70 3.83 -2.65
CA GLU A 249 -0.41 4.13 -2.01
C GLU A 249 0.24 2.83 -1.50
N LEU A 250 -0.53 1.96 -0.83
CA LEU A 250 -0.06 0.65 -0.38
C LEU A 250 0.34 -0.29 -1.53
N ARG A 251 -0.48 -0.38 -2.58
CA ARG A 251 -0.22 -1.27 -3.71
C ARG A 251 1.09 -0.95 -4.44
N TYR A 252 1.40 0.34 -4.54
CA TYR A 252 2.64 0.81 -5.18
C TYR A 252 3.71 1.16 -4.14
N ALA A 253 3.62 0.70 -2.89
CA ALA A 253 4.67 0.91 -1.90
C ALA A 253 5.93 0.15 -2.33
N THR A 254 7.10 0.80 -2.24
CA THR A 254 8.40 0.17 -2.53
C THR A 254 9.22 0.09 -1.24
N PRO A 255 10.11 -0.91 -1.09
CA PRO A 255 10.85 -1.13 0.16
C PRO A 255 11.62 0.10 0.66
N ASP A 256 12.19 0.88 -0.25
CA ASP A 256 12.95 2.11 0.00
C ASP A 256 12.15 3.24 0.67
N GLN A 257 10.82 3.16 0.68
CA GLN A 257 9.96 4.17 1.29
C GLN A 257 9.83 4.01 2.81
N PHE A 258 10.28 2.87 3.38
CA PHE A 258 10.09 2.54 4.79
C PHE A 258 11.38 2.76 5.57
N ASP A 259 11.38 3.78 6.40
CA ASP A 259 12.42 4.02 7.40
C ASP A 259 11.95 3.43 8.73
N LEU A 260 12.32 2.17 8.99
CA LEU A 260 11.92 1.47 10.20
C LEU A 260 12.68 1.93 11.45
N GLU A 261 13.83 2.57 11.31
CA GLU A 261 14.56 3.14 12.46
C GLU A 261 13.83 4.35 13.02
N ARG A 262 13.32 5.22 12.14
CA ARG A 262 12.49 6.36 12.52
C ARG A 262 11.00 6.03 12.65
N GLY A 263 10.60 4.82 12.27
CA GLY A 263 9.20 4.38 12.23
C GLY A 263 8.36 5.25 11.29
N LEU A 264 8.86 5.53 10.09
CA LEU A 264 8.21 6.39 9.10
C LEU A 264 8.03 5.65 7.76
N TRP A 265 6.90 5.91 7.12
CA TRP A 265 6.68 5.60 5.72
C TRP A 265 6.61 6.90 4.91
N ILE A 266 7.57 7.07 4.01
CA ILE A 266 7.80 8.29 3.22
C ILE A 266 7.27 8.05 1.81
N ILE A 267 6.10 8.59 1.51
CA ILE A 267 5.43 8.39 0.22
C ILE A 267 5.79 9.55 -0.73
N PRO A 268 6.44 9.28 -1.89
CA PRO A 268 6.78 10.31 -2.86
C PRO A 268 5.54 10.93 -3.51
N VAL A 269 5.59 12.25 -3.72
CA VAL A 269 4.50 13.07 -4.27
C VAL A 269 4.01 12.59 -5.63
N VAL A 270 4.91 12.08 -6.47
CA VAL A 270 4.60 11.55 -7.80
C VAL A 270 3.48 10.49 -7.73
N ARG A 271 3.35 9.81 -6.58
CA ARG A 271 2.40 8.74 -6.31
C ARG A 271 1.12 9.20 -5.58
N LEU A 272 1.00 10.47 -5.18
CA LEU A 272 -0.18 11.00 -4.49
C LEU A 272 -1.35 11.27 -5.44
N LYS A 273 -2.57 10.92 -5.01
CA LYS A 273 -3.81 11.17 -5.78
C LYS A 273 -4.06 12.67 -6.03
N GLN A 274 -3.66 13.53 -5.09
CA GLN A 274 -3.83 14.98 -5.14
C GLN A 274 -2.70 15.71 -5.89
N ARG A 275 -1.75 14.98 -6.50
CA ARG A 275 -0.64 15.58 -7.26
C ARG A 275 -1.08 16.69 -8.22
N LYS A 276 -2.25 16.57 -8.84
CA LYS A 276 -2.79 17.55 -9.80
C LYS A 276 -3.12 18.90 -9.15
N GLN A 277 -3.63 18.92 -7.92
CA GLN A 277 -3.90 20.15 -7.18
C GLN A 277 -2.60 20.78 -6.71
N LEU A 278 -1.63 19.96 -6.29
CA LEU A 278 -0.33 20.40 -5.79
C LEU A 278 0.56 21.00 -6.90
N THR A 279 0.60 20.40 -8.10
CA THR A 279 1.45 20.87 -9.21
C THR A 279 0.84 22.01 -10.01
N LYS A 280 -0.49 22.05 -10.20
CA LYS A 280 -1.17 23.14 -10.95
C LYS A 280 -1.06 24.50 -10.27
N LYS A 281 -1.04 24.56 -8.93
CA LYS A 281 -1.02 25.83 -8.20
C LYS A 281 0.31 26.60 -8.31
N LYS A 282 1.44 25.98 -8.68
CA LYS A 282 2.75 26.66 -8.65
C LYS A 282 3.73 26.41 -9.81
N ARG A 283 3.40 25.62 -10.85
CA ARG A 283 4.38 25.19 -11.89
C ARG A 283 5.68 24.60 -11.27
N GLN A 284 5.60 24.03 -10.06
CA GLN A 284 6.74 23.46 -9.34
C GLN A 284 7.12 22.08 -9.89
N ARG A 285 8.42 21.75 -9.88
CA ARG A 285 8.88 20.41 -10.29
C ARG A 285 8.52 19.42 -9.18
N PHE A 286 8.32 18.15 -9.55
CA PHE A 286 7.97 17.09 -8.58
C PHE A 286 8.98 16.92 -7.45
N ALA A 287 10.26 17.26 -7.70
CA ALA A 287 11.33 17.21 -6.72
C ALA A 287 11.22 18.30 -5.62
N ASP A 288 10.49 19.38 -5.88
CA ASP A 288 10.39 20.53 -4.97
C ASP A 288 9.20 20.40 -4.00
N ILE A 289 8.46 19.30 -4.07
CA ILE A 289 7.26 19.03 -3.27
C ILE A 289 7.65 18.06 -2.12
N PRO A 290 7.53 18.45 -0.84
CA PRO A 290 7.77 17.57 0.30
C PRO A 290 6.99 16.25 0.21
N PRO A 291 7.59 15.11 0.59
CA PRO A 291 6.92 13.82 0.61
C PRO A 291 5.79 13.78 1.64
N TYR A 292 4.84 12.87 1.44
CA TYR A 292 3.80 12.58 2.42
C TYR A 292 4.35 11.59 3.45
N ILE A 293 4.43 12.02 4.70
CA ILE A 293 5.01 11.25 5.80
C ILE A 293 3.90 10.60 6.60
N VAL A 294 3.98 9.29 6.77
CA VAL A 294 3.05 8.46 7.54
C VAL A 294 3.81 7.83 8.71
N PRO A 295 3.53 8.22 9.97
CA PRO A 295 4.13 7.54 11.11
C PRO A 295 3.61 6.11 11.22
N LEU A 296 4.51 5.18 11.52
CA LEU A 296 4.22 3.76 11.67
C LEU A 296 4.18 3.39 13.15
N SER A 297 3.02 2.90 13.60
CA SER A 297 2.91 2.24 14.89
C SER A 297 3.80 0.99 14.94
N LEU A 298 4.12 0.54 16.15
CA LEU A 298 4.93 -0.67 16.32
C LEU A 298 4.29 -1.88 15.60
N GLN A 299 2.95 -1.97 15.57
CA GLN A 299 2.21 -3.05 14.91
C GLN A 299 2.40 -2.96 13.39
N ALA A 300 2.36 -1.76 12.82
CA ALA A 300 2.62 -1.54 11.41
C ALA A 300 4.08 -1.89 11.06
N GLN A 301 5.03 -1.49 11.91
CA GLN A 301 6.45 -1.81 11.73
C GLN A 301 6.71 -3.32 11.77
N GLU A 302 6.03 -4.07 12.63
CA GLU A 302 6.10 -5.53 12.68
C GLU A 302 5.67 -6.16 11.34
N VAL A 303 4.53 -5.71 10.81
CA VAL A 303 4.03 -6.19 9.51
C VAL A 303 5.00 -5.84 8.38
N VAL A 304 5.48 -4.59 8.32
CA VAL A 304 6.44 -4.17 7.29
C VAL A 304 7.74 -4.96 7.40
N ARG A 305 8.28 -5.14 8.61
CA ARG A 305 9.51 -5.92 8.84
C ARG A 305 9.36 -7.36 8.35
N HIS A 306 8.21 -7.99 8.62
CA HIS A 306 7.92 -9.33 8.10
C HIS A 306 7.84 -9.37 6.57
N LEU A 307 7.16 -8.41 5.94
CA LEU A 307 7.07 -8.32 4.48
C LEU A 307 8.45 -8.08 3.84
N LEU A 308 9.27 -7.23 4.45
CA LEU A 308 10.65 -6.96 4.00
C LEU A 308 11.55 -8.20 4.13
N GLY A 309 11.44 -8.95 5.24
CA GLY A 309 12.19 -10.18 5.45
C GLY A 309 11.88 -11.29 4.43
N ASN A 310 10.69 -11.24 3.82
CA ASN A 310 10.24 -12.17 2.80
C ASN A 310 10.37 -11.65 1.36
N LEU A 311 11.08 -10.53 1.16
CA LEU A 311 11.31 -9.96 -0.17
C LEU A 311 12.08 -10.93 -1.07
N LYS A 312 11.57 -11.12 -2.29
CA LYS A 312 12.27 -11.89 -3.33
C LYS A 312 13.18 -10.98 -4.16
N PRO A 313 14.33 -11.47 -4.68
CA PRO A 313 15.26 -10.63 -5.44
C PRO A 313 14.65 -9.88 -6.64
N ALA A 314 13.67 -10.49 -7.33
CA ALA A 314 13.01 -9.89 -8.49
C ALA A 314 11.77 -9.03 -8.14
N GLN A 315 11.49 -8.84 -6.85
CA GLN A 315 10.32 -8.11 -6.37
C GLN A 315 10.58 -6.60 -6.32
N VAL A 316 9.65 -5.82 -6.90
CA VAL A 316 9.77 -4.36 -6.95
C VAL A 316 9.00 -3.67 -5.83
N TYR A 317 7.83 -4.19 -5.48
CA TYR A 317 6.90 -3.59 -4.52
C TYR A 317 6.91 -4.31 -3.18
N LEU A 318 6.54 -3.65 -2.08
CA LEU A 318 6.43 -4.28 -0.76
C LEU A 318 5.50 -5.51 -0.79
N ILE A 319 4.36 -5.38 -1.48
CA ILE A 319 3.43 -6.49 -1.72
C ILE A 319 3.35 -6.73 -3.24
N PRO A 320 3.89 -7.85 -3.75
CA PRO A 320 3.90 -8.13 -5.18
C PRO A 320 2.55 -8.65 -5.66
N GLY A 321 2.35 -8.58 -6.98
CA GLY A 321 1.27 -9.28 -7.64
C GLY A 321 1.50 -10.80 -7.63
N ASP A 322 0.40 -11.53 -7.45
CA ASP A 322 0.38 -12.99 -7.33
C ASP A 322 1.06 -13.74 -8.49
N TRP A 323 0.92 -13.21 -9.70
CA TRP A 323 1.42 -13.81 -10.94
C TRP A 323 2.73 -13.20 -11.43
N CYS A 324 3.16 -12.06 -10.88
CA CYS A 324 4.34 -11.35 -11.35
C CYS A 324 4.91 -10.45 -10.26
N LEU A 325 6.13 -10.78 -9.81
CA LEU A 325 6.85 -10.06 -8.74
C LEU A 325 7.20 -8.61 -9.11
N LYS A 326 7.30 -8.31 -10.41
CA LYS A 326 7.55 -6.96 -10.94
C LYS A 326 6.29 -6.10 -11.00
N LYS A 327 5.11 -6.66 -10.76
CA LYS A 327 3.83 -5.93 -10.77
C LYS A 327 3.35 -5.74 -9.33
N PRO A 328 2.62 -4.65 -9.05
CA PRO A 328 2.02 -4.45 -7.75
C PRO A 328 0.85 -5.43 -7.55
N LEU A 329 0.39 -5.55 -6.30
CA LEU A 329 -0.89 -6.18 -5.97
C LEU A 329 -2.03 -5.62 -6.86
N SER A 330 -2.99 -6.45 -7.25
CA SER A 330 -4.14 -6.00 -8.07
C SER A 330 -5.06 -5.06 -7.27
N GLU A 331 -5.79 -4.19 -7.96
CA GLU A 331 -6.71 -3.21 -7.36
C GLU A 331 -7.82 -3.89 -6.58
N ASN A 332 -8.26 -5.04 -7.09
CA ASN A 332 -9.39 -5.77 -6.56
C ASN A 332 -8.97 -6.81 -5.51
N THR A 333 -7.68 -7.06 -5.27
CA THR A 333 -7.27 -8.17 -4.37
C THR A 333 -7.74 -7.95 -2.94
N LEU A 334 -7.60 -6.72 -2.42
CA LEU A 334 -8.01 -6.36 -1.05
C LEU A 334 -9.54 -6.38 -0.91
N ASN A 335 -10.27 -5.78 -1.87
CA ASN A 335 -11.74 -5.83 -1.89
C ASN A 335 -12.28 -7.26 -2.04
N GLY A 336 -11.62 -8.08 -2.86
CA GLY A 336 -11.98 -9.48 -3.02
C GLY A 336 -11.75 -10.30 -1.74
N ALA A 337 -10.77 -9.92 -0.91
CA ALA A 337 -10.58 -10.52 0.41
C ALA A 337 -11.68 -10.09 1.39
N LEU A 338 -12.04 -8.80 1.42
CA LEU A 338 -13.17 -8.30 2.22
C LEU A 338 -14.48 -9.02 1.85
N LYS A 339 -14.77 -9.17 0.55
CA LYS A 339 -15.92 -9.93 0.06
C LYS A 339 -15.90 -11.40 0.52
N ARG A 340 -14.75 -12.08 0.43
CA ARG A 340 -14.61 -13.47 0.92
C ARG A 340 -14.80 -13.60 2.44
N MET A 341 -14.53 -12.55 3.20
CA MET A 341 -14.76 -12.50 4.64
C MET A 341 -16.21 -12.15 5.01
N GLY A 342 -17.11 -11.96 4.04
CA GLY A 342 -18.52 -11.64 4.28
C GLY A 342 -18.82 -10.15 4.42
N TYR A 343 -17.85 -9.27 4.16
CA TYR A 343 -18.02 -7.81 4.21
C TYR A 343 -18.40 -7.19 2.86
N GLU A 344 -19.03 -7.98 1.97
CA GLU A 344 -19.66 -7.44 0.76
C GLU A 344 -20.71 -6.41 1.17
N ASP A 345 -20.68 -5.23 0.54
CA ASP A 345 -21.54 -4.07 0.84
C ASP A 345 -21.43 -3.44 2.24
N GLN A 346 -20.57 -3.96 3.13
CA GLN A 346 -20.34 -3.39 4.47
C GLN A 346 -19.00 -2.66 4.59
N LEU A 347 -17.95 -3.15 3.91
CA LEU A 347 -16.63 -2.55 3.97
C LEU A 347 -15.91 -2.68 2.63
N THR A 348 -15.42 -1.56 2.12
CA THR A 348 -14.49 -1.54 0.99
C THR A 348 -13.11 -1.10 1.44
N GLY A 349 -12.08 -1.36 0.63
CA GLY A 349 -10.73 -0.84 0.89
C GLY A 349 -10.66 0.69 0.94
N HIS A 350 -11.62 1.40 0.34
CA HIS A 350 -11.78 2.84 0.55
C HIS A 350 -12.51 3.16 1.85
N GLY A 351 -13.54 2.38 2.19
CA GLY A 351 -14.29 2.45 3.45
C GLY A 351 -13.43 2.27 4.71
N VAL A 352 -12.31 1.54 4.64
CA VAL A 352 -11.34 1.45 5.75
C VAL A 352 -10.87 2.85 6.20
N ARG A 353 -10.69 3.78 5.26
CA ARG A 353 -10.26 5.14 5.60
C ARG A 353 -11.36 5.95 6.25
N ALA A 354 -12.61 5.76 5.81
CA ALA A 354 -13.76 6.38 6.45
C ALA A 354 -13.93 5.83 7.88
N THR A 355 -13.77 4.52 8.06
CA THR A 355 -13.77 3.83 9.37
C THR A 355 -12.76 4.47 10.32
N ILE A 356 -11.50 4.62 9.89
CA ILE A 356 -10.44 5.24 10.71
C ILE A 356 -10.74 6.72 10.98
N SER A 357 -11.14 7.48 9.95
CA SER A 357 -11.48 8.89 10.09
C SER A 357 -12.57 9.08 11.14
N THR A 358 -13.65 8.32 11.03
CA THR A 358 -14.77 8.38 11.94
C THR A 358 -14.38 7.99 13.35
N ALA A 359 -13.69 6.85 13.53
CA ALA A 359 -13.26 6.38 14.85
C ALA A 359 -12.33 7.39 15.53
N LEU A 360 -11.32 7.93 14.84
CA LEU A 360 -10.40 8.90 15.43
C LEU A 360 -11.09 10.21 15.84
N ASN A 361 -12.08 10.67 15.06
CA ASN A 361 -12.86 11.85 15.44
C ASN A 361 -13.79 11.55 16.64
N GLU A 362 -14.41 10.37 16.69
CA GLU A 362 -15.26 9.94 17.81
C GLU A 362 -14.46 9.73 19.11
N LEU A 363 -13.17 9.37 19.01
CA LEU A 363 -12.25 9.27 20.15
C LEU A 363 -11.78 10.62 20.68
N GLY A 364 -12.03 11.72 19.96
CA GLY A 364 -11.71 13.09 20.39
C GLY A 364 -10.42 13.68 19.80
N TYR A 365 -9.79 13.04 18.80
CA TYR A 365 -8.59 13.59 18.17
C TYR A 365 -8.86 14.87 17.35
N PRO A 366 -7.93 15.83 17.29
CA PRO A 366 -8.09 17.02 16.48
C PRO A 366 -8.28 16.68 14.98
N PRO A 367 -9.32 17.22 14.31
CA PRO A 367 -9.61 16.92 12.90
C PRO A 367 -8.41 17.17 11.97
N LYS A 368 -7.61 18.20 12.26
CA LYS A 368 -6.38 18.53 11.50
C LYS A 368 -5.38 17.37 11.48
N TRP A 369 -5.23 16.64 12.59
CA TRP A 369 -4.30 15.51 12.66
C TRP A 369 -4.82 14.32 11.85
N VAL A 370 -6.14 14.07 11.93
CA VAL A 370 -6.82 13.01 11.18
C VAL A 370 -6.75 13.29 9.68
N ASP A 371 -7.04 14.51 9.24
CA ASP A 371 -6.97 14.90 7.83
C ASP A 371 -5.54 14.90 7.28
N ALA A 372 -4.56 15.32 8.08
CA ALA A 372 -3.15 15.21 7.74
C ALA A 372 -2.72 13.74 7.61
N GLN A 373 -3.18 12.86 8.51
CA GLN A 373 -2.94 11.42 8.44
C GLN A 373 -3.60 10.79 7.23
N LEU A 374 -4.77 11.25 6.80
CA LEU A 374 -5.47 10.70 5.64
C LEU A 374 -5.05 11.40 4.33
N SER A 375 -4.20 12.43 4.35
CA SER A 375 -3.87 13.22 3.15
C SER A 375 -5.16 13.75 2.50
N HIS A 376 -6.11 14.28 3.28
CA HIS A 376 -7.25 15.02 2.75
C HIS A 376 -6.81 16.43 2.32
N ALA A 377 -7.31 16.90 1.16
CA ALA A 377 -7.07 18.25 0.71
C ALA A 377 -8.23 19.09 1.23
N ASP A 378 -7.92 20.07 2.07
CA ASP A 378 -8.90 21.01 2.62
C ASP A 378 -9.47 21.87 1.46
N PRO A 379 -10.79 21.85 1.19
CA PRO A 379 -11.39 22.58 0.08
C PRO A 379 -11.31 24.10 0.24
N ASP A 380 -11.38 24.60 1.49
CA ASP A 380 -11.72 26.01 1.78
C ASP A 380 -10.53 26.90 2.15
N ARG A 381 -9.30 26.37 2.27
CA ARG A 381 -8.14 27.20 2.65
C ARG A 381 -7.13 27.38 1.53
N ILE A 382 -6.92 28.65 1.21
CA ILE A 382 -5.85 29.22 0.38
C ILE A 382 -4.43 28.81 0.90
N SER A 383 -4.32 28.25 2.12
CA SER A 383 -3.10 27.63 2.67
C SER A 383 -2.97 26.12 2.43
N ALA A 384 -3.55 25.56 1.36
CA ALA A 384 -3.35 24.15 0.93
C ALA A 384 -1.91 23.85 0.42
N THR A 385 -0.92 24.53 1.01
CA THR A 385 0.51 24.39 0.79
C THR A 385 1.09 23.82 2.08
N TYR A 386 1.27 22.50 2.08
CA TYR A 386 2.16 21.73 2.97
C TYR A 386 1.92 21.82 4.48
N ASN A 387 1.25 20.79 4.98
CA ASN A 387 1.19 20.44 6.40
C ASN A 387 1.60 18.95 6.63
N HIS A 388 2.23 18.29 5.63
CA HIS A 388 2.51 16.84 5.72
C HIS A 388 3.63 16.48 6.71
N ALA A 389 4.57 17.40 6.96
CA ALA A 389 5.59 17.28 8.01
C ALA A 389 5.15 17.94 9.33
N GLU A 390 4.10 18.76 9.30
CA GLU A 390 3.52 19.33 10.51
C GLU A 390 2.77 18.21 11.24
N TYR A 391 2.86 18.22 12.57
CA TYR A 391 2.21 17.25 13.45
C TYR A 391 2.69 15.79 13.34
N VAL A 392 3.85 15.47 12.74
CA VAL A 392 4.32 14.07 12.61
C VAL A 392 4.43 13.37 13.97
N GLU A 393 4.96 14.04 14.98
CA GLU A 393 5.11 13.46 16.32
C GLU A 393 3.75 13.30 17.05
N GLN A 394 2.85 14.27 16.90
CA GLN A 394 1.49 14.16 17.42
C GLN A 394 0.72 13.02 16.73
N ARG A 395 0.85 12.89 15.41
CA ARG A 395 0.29 11.78 14.65
C ARG A 395 0.94 10.45 15.01
N ARG A 396 2.22 10.42 15.39
CA ARG A 396 2.88 9.20 15.87
C ARG A 396 2.21 8.67 17.12
N VAL A 397 1.94 9.53 18.10
CA VAL A 397 1.21 9.15 19.32
C VAL A 397 -0.21 8.71 18.98
N MET A 398 -0.93 9.48 18.15
CA MET A 398 -2.28 9.15 17.70
C MET A 398 -2.35 7.78 17.00
N MET A 399 -1.43 7.50 16.08
CA MET A 399 -1.44 6.25 15.32
C MET A 399 -0.95 5.05 16.14
N GLN A 400 -0.13 5.27 17.17
CA GLN A 400 0.23 4.22 18.13
C GLN A 400 -0.97 3.87 19.01
N ASP A 401 -1.63 4.85 19.63
CA ASP A 401 -2.84 4.63 20.43
C ASP A 401 -3.95 3.97 19.61
N TRP A 402 -4.16 4.41 18.36
CA TRP A 402 -5.08 3.75 17.43
C TRP A 402 -4.74 2.27 17.21
N ALA A 403 -3.46 1.94 17.02
CA ALA A 403 -3.04 0.56 16.84
C ALA A 403 -3.25 -0.28 18.10
N ASP A 404 -3.00 0.28 19.28
CA ASP A 404 -3.23 -0.39 20.56
C ASP A 404 -4.74 -0.61 20.81
N ARG A 405 -5.60 0.34 20.41
CA ARG A 405 -7.06 0.17 20.43
C ARG A 405 -7.55 -0.88 19.45
N LEU A 406 -6.94 -1.01 18.27
CA LEU A 406 -7.26 -2.10 17.35
C LEU A 406 -6.95 -3.47 17.98
N ASP A 407 -5.85 -3.59 18.72
CA ASP A 407 -5.53 -4.81 19.46
C ASP A 407 -6.56 -5.08 20.57
N LEU A 408 -7.06 -4.04 21.26
CA LEU A 408 -8.13 -4.15 22.25
C LEU A 408 -9.48 -4.55 21.64
N PHE A 409 -9.87 -3.94 20.50
CA PHE A 409 -11.07 -4.32 19.76
C PHE A 409 -11.00 -5.78 19.32
N GLU A 410 -9.84 -6.23 18.84
CA GLU A 410 -9.63 -7.62 18.43
C GLU A 410 -9.78 -8.61 19.61
N GLN A 411 -9.37 -8.19 20.83
CA GLN A 411 -9.56 -8.92 22.09
C GLN A 411 -10.98 -8.80 22.67
N ASN A 412 -11.91 -8.17 21.95
CA ASN A 412 -13.28 -7.93 22.40
C ASN A 412 -13.39 -6.98 23.61
N GLN A 413 -12.38 -6.15 23.88
CA GLN A 413 -12.38 -5.12 24.93
C GLN A 413 -12.95 -3.79 24.42
N VAL A 414 -14.20 -3.81 23.95
CA VAL A 414 -14.83 -2.71 23.22
C VAL A 414 -14.98 -1.43 24.06
N GLU A 415 -15.34 -1.56 25.34
CA GLU A 415 -15.55 -0.43 26.25
C GLU A 415 -14.26 0.37 26.47
N VAL A 416 -13.17 -0.34 26.76
CA VAL A 416 -11.83 0.26 26.93
C VAL A 416 -11.37 0.89 25.61
N ALA A 417 -11.51 0.15 24.50
CA ALA A 417 -11.06 0.61 23.19
C ALA A 417 -11.84 1.84 22.68
N SER A 418 -13.10 2.01 23.08
CA SER A 418 -13.97 3.11 22.66
C SER A 418 -13.97 4.30 23.62
N THR A 419 -13.17 4.25 24.69
CA THR A 419 -13.13 5.33 25.69
C THR A 419 -12.64 6.62 25.06
N HIS A 420 -13.46 7.67 25.18
CA HIS A 420 -13.17 9.02 24.68
C HIS A 420 -11.96 9.62 25.40
N LEU A 421 -11.10 10.30 24.66
CA LEU A 421 -9.88 10.92 25.19
C LEU A 421 -10.12 12.40 25.55
N THR A 422 -9.58 12.83 26.68
CA THR A 422 -9.45 14.25 26.99
C THR A 422 -8.03 14.70 26.60
N ILE A 423 -7.89 15.33 25.45
CA ILE A 423 -6.57 15.75 24.94
C ILE A 423 -6.23 17.11 25.54
N THR A 424 -5.34 17.14 26.54
CA THR A 424 -4.77 18.37 27.09
C THR A 424 -3.44 18.69 26.39
N LEU A 425 -3.43 19.73 25.58
CA LEU A 425 -2.21 20.26 24.96
C LEU A 425 -1.50 21.20 25.97
N GLN A 426 -0.60 20.68 26.80
CA GLN A 426 0.26 21.53 27.62
C GLN A 426 1.39 22.13 26.76
N GLY A 427 1.42 23.46 26.63
CA GLY A 427 2.62 24.20 26.23
C GLY A 427 2.74 24.72 24.78
N LEU A 428 1.65 25.13 24.11
CA LEU A 428 1.76 25.98 22.90
C LEU A 428 0.99 27.30 23.07
N PRO A 429 1.55 28.45 22.62
CA PRO A 429 0.82 29.71 22.61
C PRO A 429 -0.29 29.63 21.57
N THR A 430 -1.53 29.69 22.04
CA THR A 430 -2.70 29.99 21.21
C THR A 430 -2.57 31.43 20.76
N ILE A 431 -2.42 31.72 19.46
CA ILE A 431 -2.99 32.91 18.79
C ILE A 431 -2.80 32.82 17.27
N ALA A 432 -3.83 33.30 16.57
CA ALA A 432 -3.94 33.40 15.13
C ALA A 432 -3.00 34.46 14.51
N GLY A 433 -2.40 34.09 13.38
CA GLY A 433 -1.91 35.00 12.35
C GLY A 433 -0.59 35.73 12.62
N GLN A 434 0.54 35.17 12.16
CA GLN A 434 1.63 35.91 11.49
C GLN A 434 2.72 34.97 10.94
N ALA A 435 3.59 35.56 10.11
CA ALA A 435 4.37 34.96 9.03
C ALA A 435 5.51 34.00 9.44
N ALA A 436 5.88 33.15 8.47
CA ALA A 436 6.87 32.07 8.58
C ALA A 436 8.25 32.53 9.07
N ALA A 437 8.77 31.84 10.08
CA ALA A 437 10.17 31.88 10.51
C ALA A 437 10.79 30.48 10.42
N GLN A 438 12.12 30.45 10.23
CA GLN A 438 12.99 29.30 9.92
C GLN A 438 12.78 28.05 10.79
N PRO A 439 13.09 26.84 10.28
CA PRO A 439 12.90 25.60 11.03
C PRO A 439 13.73 25.59 12.32
N PRO A 440 13.17 25.14 13.46
CA PRO A 440 13.88 25.18 14.73
C PRO A 440 14.93 24.06 14.81
N ALA A 441 16.03 24.36 15.50
CA ALA A 441 16.98 23.35 15.97
C ALA A 441 16.28 22.37 16.92
N MET A 442 16.71 21.10 16.91
CA MET A 442 16.20 20.05 17.80
C MET A 442 16.28 20.50 19.27
N ASN A 443 15.12 20.77 19.86
CA ASN A 443 14.98 21.17 21.24
C ASN A 443 14.65 19.93 22.08
N PRO A 444 15.42 19.57 23.12
CA PRO A 444 15.16 18.38 23.95
C PRO A 444 13.92 18.52 24.85
N ASN A 445 13.29 19.69 24.91
CA ASN A 445 12.01 19.95 25.59
C ASN A 445 10.84 20.03 24.59
N ALA A 446 10.62 18.97 23.81
CA ALA A 446 9.41 18.87 22.99
C ALA A 446 8.16 18.83 23.90
N PRO A 447 7.05 19.52 23.55
CA PRO A 447 5.83 19.50 24.35
C PRO A 447 5.33 18.05 24.52
N GLN A 448 5.21 17.61 25.77
CA GLN A 448 4.68 16.29 26.10
C GLN A 448 3.16 16.30 25.92
N LEU A 449 2.67 15.52 24.96
CA LEU A 449 1.24 15.24 24.84
C LEU A 449 0.86 14.23 25.92
N ILE A 450 0.12 14.66 26.95
CA ILE A 450 -0.46 13.73 27.93
C ILE A 450 -1.81 13.29 27.39
N VAL A 451 -1.85 12.10 26.81
CA VAL A 451 -3.10 11.41 26.48
C VAL A 451 -3.51 10.66 27.73
N ALA A 452 -4.44 11.22 28.50
CA ALA A 452 -5.02 10.55 29.67
C ALA A 452 -6.44 10.06 29.34
N PRO A 453 -6.82 8.85 29.76
CA PRO A 453 -8.21 8.44 29.72
C PRO A 453 -9.06 9.34 30.64
N ALA A 454 -10.36 9.45 30.37
CA ALA A 454 -11.28 10.20 31.22
C ALA A 454 -11.19 9.72 32.69
N PRO A 455 -11.41 10.60 33.69
CA PRO A 455 -11.24 10.27 35.11
C PRO A 455 -12.06 9.06 35.61
N ASP A 456 -13.10 8.66 34.88
CA ASP A 456 -13.96 7.50 35.18
C ASP A 456 -13.64 6.24 34.33
N ALA A 457 -12.51 6.21 33.62
CA ALA A 457 -12.17 5.09 32.74
C ALA A 457 -11.72 3.84 33.52
N PRO A 458 -12.14 2.63 33.09
CA PRO A 458 -11.72 1.38 33.73
C PRO A 458 -10.20 1.19 33.67
N ALA A 459 -9.59 0.78 34.79
CA ALA A 459 -8.16 0.55 34.91
C ALA A 459 -7.72 -0.61 34.01
N VAL A 460 -6.84 -0.34 33.05
CA VAL A 460 -6.26 -1.35 32.16
C VAL A 460 -5.00 -1.92 32.84
N PRO A 461 -4.96 -3.20 33.22
CA PRO A 461 -3.75 -3.80 33.78
C PRO A 461 -2.60 -3.78 32.75
N ALA A 462 -1.37 -3.56 33.23
CA ALA A 462 -0.15 -3.38 32.42
C ALA A 462 0.23 -4.59 31.53
N SER A 463 -0.53 -5.69 31.59
CA SER A 463 -0.27 -6.96 30.92
C SER A 463 -1.23 -7.25 29.76
N VAL A 464 -1.93 -6.26 29.18
CA VAL A 464 -2.61 -6.48 27.90
C VAL A 464 -1.55 -6.81 26.85
N TYR A 465 -1.39 -8.10 26.57
CA TYR A 465 -0.49 -8.61 25.55
C TYR A 465 -0.88 -7.97 24.22
N ARG A 466 -0.06 -7.00 23.81
CA ARG A 466 -0.05 -6.47 22.45
C ARG A 466 -0.14 -7.62 21.47
N LEU A 467 -1.19 -7.62 20.67
CA LEU A 467 -1.50 -8.71 19.79
C LEU A 467 -0.55 -8.65 18.58
N SER A 468 0.33 -9.65 18.44
CA SER A 468 1.23 -9.70 17.27
C SER A 468 0.43 -9.64 15.97
N ALA A 469 0.82 -8.69 15.12
CA ALA A 469 0.18 -8.47 13.83
C ALA A 469 0.57 -9.53 12.78
N VAL A 470 1.50 -10.44 13.11
CA VAL A 470 1.99 -11.50 12.23
C VAL A 470 1.96 -12.83 12.98
N HIS A 471 0.99 -13.70 12.66
CA HIS A 471 1.04 -15.09 13.12
C HIS A 471 2.02 -15.88 12.26
N LEU A 472 3.16 -16.26 12.83
CA LEU A 472 4.06 -17.25 12.23
C LEU A 472 3.35 -18.61 12.22
N PRO A 473 3.25 -19.30 11.07
CA PRO A 473 2.86 -20.70 11.03
C PRO A 473 3.70 -21.51 12.02
N GLU A 474 3.14 -22.54 12.65
CA GLU A 474 3.89 -23.37 13.63
C GLU A 474 5.22 -23.90 13.08
N TYR A 475 5.27 -24.28 11.81
CA TYR A 475 6.50 -24.74 11.14
C TYR A 475 7.56 -23.65 10.92
N ALA A 476 7.16 -22.37 10.97
CA ALA A 476 8.01 -21.20 10.78
C ALA A 476 8.30 -20.47 12.10
N ARG A 477 7.67 -20.89 13.21
CA ARG A 477 8.21 -20.57 14.53
C ARG A 477 9.58 -21.23 14.60
N PRO A 478 10.65 -20.52 15.01
CA PRO A 478 11.91 -21.18 15.27
C PRO A 478 11.64 -22.25 16.33
N THR A 479 11.58 -23.51 15.93
CA THR A 479 11.69 -24.63 16.85
C THR A 479 13.10 -24.54 17.38
N LEU A 480 13.26 -23.82 18.49
CA LEU A 480 14.49 -23.81 19.24
C LEU A 480 14.89 -25.27 19.41
N SER A 481 16.06 -25.65 18.88
CA SER A 481 16.61 -26.98 19.14
C SER A 481 16.70 -27.19 20.65
N GLU A 482 16.71 -28.43 21.14
CA GLU A 482 16.83 -28.70 22.58
C GLU A 482 18.03 -27.92 23.18
N VAL A 483 19.16 -27.93 22.47
CA VAL A 483 20.35 -27.14 22.80
C VAL A 483 20.08 -25.62 22.88
N GLN A 484 19.24 -25.06 21.99
CA GLN A 484 18.89 -23.65 22.03
C GLN A 484 17.91 -23.31 23.15
N ARG A 485 17.00 -24.23 23.52
CA ARG A 485 16.10 -24.07 24.66
C ARG A 485 16.87 -24.12 25.97
N GLU A 486 17.75 -25.10 26.12
CA GLU A 486 18.65 -25.22 27.27
C GLU A 486 19.50 -23.96 27.43
N ARG A 487 20.04 -23.43 26.33
CA ARG A 487 20.84 -22.20 26.35
C ARG A 487 20.03 -20.96 26.74
N LEU A 488 18.75 -20.89 26.35
CA LEU A 488 17.85 -19.80 26.74
C LEU A 488 17.43 -19.91 28.20
N GLN A 489 17.14 -21.11 28.70
CA GLN A 489 16.85 -21.36 30.11
C GLN A 489 18.05 -20.99 30.98
N LEU A 490 19.26 -21.41 30.59
CA LEU A 490 20.50 -21.01 31.29
C LEU A 490 20.70 -19.49 31.26
N LEU A 491 20.35 -18.82 30.16
CA LEU A 491 20.43 -17.37 30.07
C LEU A 491 19.41 -16.67 30.99
N GLU A 492 18.16 -17.13 31.00
CA GLU A 492 17.10 -16.60 31.86
C GLU A 492 17.47 -16.80 33.34
N MET A 493 18.00 -17.97 33.70
CA MET A 493 18.52 -18.23 35.03
C MET A 493 19.70 -17.32 35.38
N PHE A 494 20.64 -17.12 34.45
CA PHE A 494 21.78 -16.22 34.66
C PHE A 494 21.34 -14.76 34.87
N GLU A 495 20.32 -14.30 34.14
CA GLU A 495 19.81 -12.93 34.21
C GLU A 495 18.74 -12.71 35.30
N ALA A 496 18.33 -13.76 36.01
CA ALA A 496 17.38 -13.68 37.11
C ALA A 496 17.79 -12.62 38.16
N SER A 497 16.80 -11.95 38.74
CA SER A 497 17.00 -10.78 39.61
C SER A 497 17.87 -11.06 40.84
N HIS A 498 17.84 -12.29 41.35
CA HIS A 498 18.66 -12.73 42.48
C HIS A 498 20.11 -13.03 42.11
N ASN A 499 20.44 -13.13 40.82
CA ASN A 499 21.81 -13.35 40.34
C ASN A 499 22.47 -12.01 39.99
N LEU A 500 23.18 -11.43 40.96
CA LEU A 500 23.73 -10.08 40.87
C LEU A 500 25.03 -10.05 40.10
N SER A 501 25.32 -8.92 39.44
CA SER A 501 26.65 -8.68 38.90
C SER A 501 27.67 -8.63 40.04
N VAL A 502 28.93 -9.02 39.78
CA VAL A 502 30.01 -8.93 40.79
C VAL A 502 30.13 -7.50 41.35
N ALA A 503 29.85 -6.49 40.53
CA ALA A 503 29.89 -5.09 40.95
C ALA A 503 28.74 -4.75 41.91
N ASP A 504 27.53 -5.23 41.65
CA ASP A 504 26.36 -4.93 42.49
C ASP A 504 26.40 -5.72 43.79
N TYR A 505 26.83 -6.98 43.75
CA TYR A 505 27.08 -7.76 44.96
C TYR A 505 28.16 -7.10 45.85
N ALA A 506 29.24 -6.60 45.25
CA ALA A 506 30.30 -5.89 45.98
C ALA A 506 29.77 -4.64 46.70
N LYS A 507 28.88 -3.88 46.05
CA LYS A 507 28.22 -2.71 46.66
C LYS A 507 27.37 -3.11 47.86
N LEU A 508 26.56 -4.17 47.75
CA LEU A 508 25.68 -4.62 48.84
C LEU A 508 26.46 -5.11 50.07
N VAL A 509 27.63 -5.74 49.87
CA VAL A 509 28.47 -6.23 50.97
C VAL A 509 29.44 -5.15 51.50
N GLY A 510 29.48 -3.97 50.87
CA GLY A 510 30.40 -2.89 51.26
C GLY A 510 31.88 -3.22 51.02
N LYS A 511 32.18 -3.98 49.95
CA LYS A 511 33.54 -4.43 49.60
C LYS A 511 33.92 -3.99 48.19
N SER A 512 35.21 -4.04 47.87
CA SER A 512 35.67 -3.72 46.52
C SER A 512 35.38 -4.86 45.55
N ARG A 513 35.14 -4.54 44.27
CA ARG A 513 34.97 -5.55 43.20
C ARG A 513 36.15 -6.54 43.16
N ARG A 514 37.38 -6.05 43.33
CA ARG A 514 38.60 -6.89 43.35
C ARG A 514 38.57 -7.90 44.50
N TRP A 515 38.06 -7.51 45.66
CA TRP A 515 37.95 -8.39 46.82
C TRP A 515 36.92 -9.50 46.59
N ILE A 516 35.77 -9.20 45.98
CA ILE A 516 34.79 -10.23 45.61
C ILE A 516 35.36 -11.20 44.58
N THR A 517 36.09 -10.71 43.58
CA THR A 517 36.78 -11.57 42.61
C THR A 517 37.80 -12.49 43.29
N TYR A 518 38.55 -11.99 44.29
CA TYR A 518 39.45 -12.81 45.10
C TYR A 518 38.70 -13.88 45.90
N GLU A 519 37.56 -13.56 46.53
CA GLU A 519 36.78 -14.55 47.27
C GLU A 519 36.24 -15.68 46.38
N ILE A 520 35.81 -15.35 45.15
CA ILE A 520 35.40 -16.34 44.15
C ILE A 520 36.59 -17.26 43.82
N GLN A 521 37.75 -16.69 43.49
CA GLN A 521 38.96 -17.46 43.16
C GLN A 521 39.47 -18.31 44.32
N ALA A 522 39.29 -17.84 45.56
CA ALA A 522 39.65 -18.57 46.76
C ALA A 522 38.64 -19.67 47.14
N GLY A 523 37.53 -19.83 46.41
CA GLY A 523 36.48 -20.82 46.69
C GLY A 523 35.62 -20.46 47.90
N ASN A 524 35.55 -19.19 48.28
CA ASN A 524 34.76 -18.69 49.41
C ASN A 524 33.37 -18.17 49.00
N LEU A 525 33.14 -18.03 47.69
CA LEU A 525 31.92 -17.48 47.11
C LEU A 525 31.59 -18.25 45.83
N LEU A 526 30.33 -18.67 45.67
CA LEU A 526 29.84 -19.28 44.44
C LEU A 526 29.54 -18.18 43.41
N SER A 527 30.07 -18.33 42.21
CA SER A 527 29.66 -17.54 41.04
C SER A 527 29.26 -18.44 39.89
N ILE A 528 28.21 -18.05 39.18
CA ILE A 528 27.80 -18.69 37.92
C ILE A 528 28.39 -17.89 36.75
N HIS A 529 28.84 -18.59 35.72
CA HIS A 529 29.49 -17.99 34.56
C HIS A 529 28.77 -18.36 33.27
N LEU A 530 28.64 -17.40 32.36
CA LEU A 530 28.02 -17.63 31.05
C LEU A 530 28.84 -16.99 29.93
N GLY A 531 29.95 -17.63 29.56
CA GLY A 531 30.84 -17.22 28.46
C GLY A 531 31.22 -15.73 28.53
N HIS A 532 31.03 -15.00 27.42
CA HIS A 532 31.39 -13.58 27.35
C HIS A 532 30.51 -12.65 28.22
N ARG A 533 29.41 -13.14 28.80
CA ARG A 533 28.50 -12.32 29.65
C ARG A 533 29.03 -12.14 31.08
N GLY A 534 30.16 -12.73 31.41
CA GLY A 534 30.84 -12.54 32.70
C GLY A 534 30.31 -13.46 33.79
N GLN A 535 30.52 -13.07 35.04
CA GLN A 535 30.14 -13.85 36.22
C GLN A 535 29.07 -13.12 37.02
N ARG A 536 28.15 -13.88 37.61
CA ARG A 536 27.13 -13.39 38.53
C ARG A 536 27.17 -14.17 39.84
N VAL A 537 26.81 -13.48 40.92
CA VAL A 537 26.80 -14.01 42.28
C VAL A 537 25.37 -14.03 42.79
N PRO A 538 24.83 -15.19 43.16
CA PRO A 538 23.51 -15.29 43.78
C PRO A 538 23.45 -14.50 45.10
N ASP A 539 22.43 -13.68 45.27
CA ASP A 539 22.18 -12.81 46.43
C ASP A 539 21.90 -13.60 47.72
N TRP A 540 21.56 -14.90 47.61
CA TRP A 540 21.39 -15.79 48.76
C TRP A 540 22.63 -15.82 49.66
N GLN A 541 23.81 -15.56 49.09
CA GLN A 541 25.09 -15.49 49.80
C GLN A 541 25.26 -14.25 50.69
N LEU A 542 24.33 -13.28 50.61
CA LEU A 542 24.22 -12.19 51.57
C LEU A 542 23.72 -12.70 52.94
N ASN A 543 22.99 -13.81 52.98
CA ASN A 543 22.58 -14.45 54.23
C ASN A 543 23.73 -15.29 54.83
N PRO A 544 24.08 -15.10 56.11
CA PRO A 544 25.25 -15.75 56.72
C PRO A 544 25.14 -17.27 56.83
N ILE A 545 23.94 -17.84 57.03
CA ILE A 545 23.74 -19.29 57.12
C ILE A 545 23.91 -19.92 55.74
N LYS A 546 23.27 -19.33 54.73
CA LYS A 546 23.36 -19.76 53.32
C LYS A 546 24.79 -19.61 52.78
N ARG A 547 25.51 -18.56 53.18
CA ARG A 547 26.93 -18.36 52.86
C ARG A 547 27.80 -19.46 53.47
N LYS A 548 27.58 -19.83 54.73
CA LYS A 548 28.31 -20.94 55.39
C LYS A 548 28.03 -22.28 54.71
N LEU A 549 26.79 -22.54 54.30
CA LEU A 549 26.43 -23.71 53.51
C LEU A 549 27.25 -23.76 52.21
N ILE A 550 27.24 -22.68 51.44
CA ILE A 550 27.93 -22.61 50.15
C ILE A 550 29.44 -22.77 50.31
N GLN A 551 30.04 -22.16 51.34
CA GLN A 551 31.45 -22.35 51.67
C GLN A 551 31.77 -23.80 52.06
N ALA A 552 30.86 -24.48 52.76
CA ALA A 552 31.02 -25.89 53.09
C ALA A 552 30.94 -26.76 51.83
N VAL A 553 29.99 -26.49 50.93
CA VAL A 553 29.86 -27.19 49.64
C VAL A 553 31.12 -27.00 48.79
N LEU A 554 31.58 -25.76 48.59
CA LEU A 554 32.77 -25.46 47.78
C LEU A 554 34.06 -26.12 48.31
N LYS A 555 34.12 -26.45 49.60
CA LYS A 555 35.24 -27.20 50.20
C LYS A 555 35.14 -28.72 50.02
N LEU A 556 33.92 -29.25 49.88
CA LEU A 556 33.66 -30.67 49.72
C LEU A 556 33.78 -31.13 48.26
N VAL A 557 33.62 -30.21 47.31
CA VAL A 557 33.62 -30.51 45.89
C VAL A 557 35.02 -30.35 45.27
N PRO A 558 35.44 -31.19 44.30
CA PRO A 558 36.72 -31.06 43.62
C PRO A 558 36.93 -29.69 42.96
N ARG A 559 38.19 -29.26 42.84
CA ARG A 559 38.53 -28.04 42.11
C ARG A 559 38.31 -28.26 40.61
N GLY A 560 37.48 -27.44 39.99
CA GLY A 560 37.23 -27.46 38.54
C GLY A 560 35.82 -27.86 38.14
N ILE A 561 34.98 -28.30 39.09
CA ILE A 561 33.56 -28.59 38.85
C ILE A 561 32.84 -27.40 38.20
N ASP A 562 31.86 -27.67 37.33
CA ASP A 562 30.99 -26.60 36.85
C ASP A 562 30.16 -26.03 38.01
N THR A 563 30.27 -24.72 38.23
CA THR A 563 29.53 -24.02 39.28
C THR A 563 28.02 -24.01 39.02
N TRP A 564 27.58 -24.26 37.78
CA TRP A 564 26.17 -24.51 37.49
C TRP A 564 25.64 -25.78 38.15
N HIS A 565 26.43 -26.86 38.24
CA HIS A 565 26.02 -28.08 38.94
C HIS A 565 25.76 -27.81 40.44
N ILE A 566 26.64 -27.03 41.07
CA ILE A 566 26.46 -26.59 42.46
C ILE A 566 25.21 -25.69 42.59
N TYR A 567 25.04 -24.74 41.68
CA TYR A 567 23.90 -23.82 41.69
C TYR A 567 22.56 -24.55 41.57
N HIS A 568 22.45 -25.52 40.65
CA HIS A 568 21.26 -26.35 40.49
C HIS A 568 21.03 -27.26 41.70
N ALA A 569 22.09 -27.87 42.24
CA ALA A 569 21.99 -28.73 43.42
C ALA A 569 21.50 -27.96 44.66
N LEU A 570 21.82 -26.67 44.80
CA LEU A 570 21.32 -25.80 45.89
C LEU A 570 19.83 -25.45 45.76
N LEU A 571 19.32 -25.40 44.53
CA LEU A 571 17.92 -25.12 44.22
C LEU A 571 17.04 -26.39 44.24
N ARG A 572 17.65 -27.57 44.30
CA ARG A 572 16.95 -28.84 44.28
C ARG A 572 16.37 -29.18 45.67
N PRO A 573 15.16 -29.74 45.75
CA PRO A 573 14.65 -30.32 46.98
C PRO A 573 15.24 -31.71 47.25
N TYR A 574 15.52 -32.00 48.51
CA TYR A 574 15.91 -33.34 48.97
C TYR A 574 14.92 -33.84 50.01
N ASP A 575 14.53 -35.11 49.94
CA ASP A 575 13.57 -35.70 50.87
C ASP A 575 14.05 -35.62 52.33
N ALA A 576 15.36 -35.78 52.54
CA ALA A 576 16.00 -35.64 53.86
C ALA A 576 15.91 -34.21 54.46
N LEU A 577 15.50 -33.21 53.66
CA LEU A 577 15.40 -31.80 54.06
C LEU A 577 13.98 -31.22 53.86
N GLY A 578 12.97 -32.09 53.70
CA GLY A 578 11.56 -31.65 53.74
C GLY A 578 10.98 -31.10 52.43
N LYS A 579 11.52 -31.51 51.26
CA LYS A 579 11.00 -31.19 49.91
C LYS A 579 11.00 -29.71 49.50
N CYS A 580 11.65 -28.82 50.26
CA CYS A 580 11.96 -27.46 49.85
C CYS A 580 13.37 -27.38 49.25
N PRO A 581 13.68 -26.37 48.39
CA PRO A 581 15.04 -26.11 47.94
C PRO A 581 16.01 -26.01 49.12
N VAL A 582 17.21 -26.59 49.01
CA VAL A 582 18.21 -26.58 50.11
C VAL A 582 18.48 -25.16 50.58
N ILE A 583 18.53 -24.22 49.65
CA ILE A 583 18.79 -22.81 49.96
C ILE A 583 17.70 -22.15 50.82
N GLU A 584 16.50 -22.74 50.88
CA GLU A 584 15.37 -22.29 51.71
C GLU A 584 15.24 -23.13 52.99
N ALA A 585 15.54 -24.43 52.92
CA ALA A 585 15.43 -25.36 54.04
C ALA A 585 16.62 -25.31 55.01
N VAL A 586 17.74 -24.69 54.64
CA VAL A 586 18.96 -24.73 55.46
C VAL A 586 18.84 -23.92 56.75
N ASP A 587 19.22 -24.56 57.85
CA ASP A 587 19.32 -24.00 59.18
C ASP A 587 20.64 -24.45 59.87
N PRO A 588 20.99 -23.92 61.05
CA PRO A 588 22.23 -24.30 61.73
C PRO A 588 22.34 -25.78 62.13
N THR A 589 21.21 -26.49 62.27
CA THR A 589 21.16 -27.90 62.69
C THR A 589 21.36 -28.86 61.53
N ASN A 590 20.91 -28.49 60.33
CA ASN A 590 20.96 -29.34 59.13
C ASN A 590 22.07 -28.96 58.13
N LEU A 591 22.83 -27.88 58.37
CA LEU A 591 23.83 -27.32 57.45
C LEU A 591 24.84 -28.36 56.94
N HIS A 592 25.37 -29.21 57.82
CA HIS A 592 26.37 -30.22 57.43
C HIS A 592 25.78 -31.31 56.53
N LEU A 593 24.55 -31.73 56.80
CA LEU A 593 23.83 -32.70 55.98
C LEU A 593 23.52 -32.10 54.61
N ALA A 594 22.99 -30.86 54.59
CA ALA A 594 22.72 -30.10 53.38
C ALA A 594 23.98 -29.93 52.51
N ALA A 595 25.12 -29.57 53.11
CA ALA A 595 26.38 -29.40 52.38
C ALA A 595 26.85 -30.70 51.70
N ARG A 596 26.73 -31.84 52.39
CA ARG A 596 27.10 -33.15 51.85
C ARG A 596 26.17 -33.59 50.72
N LEU A 597 24.87 -33.40 50.87
CA LEU A 597 23.88 -33.76 49.85
C LEU A 597 24.09 -32.94 48.56
N VAL A 598 24.26 -31.62 48.70
CA VAL A 598 24.52 -30.74 47.57
C VAL A 598 25.86 -31.08 46.90
N ALA A 599 26.92 -31.32 47.68
CA ALA A 599 28.23 -31.68 47.13
C ALA A 599 28.18 -33.02 46.40
N ALA A 600 27.59 -34.06 47.00
CA ALA A 600 27.46 -35.38 46.38
C ALA A 600 26.68 -35.31 45.06
N HIS A 601 25.57 -34.56 45.05
CA HIS A 601 24.76 -34.43 43.84
C HIS A 601 25.48 -33.62 42.74
N ALA A 602 26.18 -32.56 43.10
CA ALA A 602 26.96 -31.78 42.13
C ALA A 602 28.06 -32.64 41.50
N ILE A 603 28.80 -33.42 42.30
CA ILE A 603 29.87 -34.33 41.83
C ILE A 603 29.28 -35.41 40.91
N GLU A 604 28.19 -36.06 41.32
CA GLU A 604 27.52 -37.08 40.50
C GLU A 604 27.06 -36.50 39.15
N THR A 605 26.53 -35.28 39.14
CA THR A 605 26.08 -34.62 37.90
C THR A 605 27.26 -34.30 36.97
N ASP A 606 28.39 -33.87 37.53
CA ASP A 606 29.62 -33.57 36.80
C ASP A 606 30.22 -34.84 36.16
N GLU A 607 30.29 -35.93 36.93
CA GLU A 607 30.76 -37.24 36.45
C GLU A 607 29.86 -37.82 35.34
N LEU A 608 28.53 -37.63 35.46
CA LEU A 608 27.58 -38.04 34.43
C LEU A 608 27.71 -37.20 33.14
N ALA A 609 27.99 -35.90 33.27
CA ALA A 609 28.22 -35.01 32.13
C ALA A 609 29.49 -35.39 31.37
N GLU A 610 30.59 -35.70 32.07
CA GLU A 610 31.84 -36.19 31.47
C GLU A 610 31.65 -37.54 30.75
N GLN A 611 30.81 -38.43 31.28
CA GLN A 611 30.50 -39.72 30.65
C GLN A 611 29.58 -39.60 29.42
N SER A 612 28.68 -38.62 29.39
CA SER A 612 27.75 -38.42 28.28
C SER A 612 28.40 -37.85 27.01
N GLU A 613 29.58 -37.23 27.12
CA GLU A 613 30.40 -36.85 25.95
C GLU A 613 31.12 -38.06 25.30
N VAL A 614 31.16 -39.22 25.97
CA VAL A 614 31.92 -40.42 25.55
C VAL A 614 31.00 -41.63 25.26
N SER A 615 30.39 -41.63 24.07
CA SER A 615 29.82 -42.78 23.32
C SER A 615 28.51 -43.47 23.80
N PRO A 616 27.48 -43.64 22.93
CA PRO A 616 26.15 -44.19 23.27
C PRO A 616 26.09 -45.68 23.64
N VAL A 617 27.21 -46.41 23.56
CA VAL A 617 27.24 -47.87 23.72
C VAL A 617 27.25 -48.28 25.21
N LEU A 618 27.74 -47.42 26.10
CA LEU A 618 27.86 -47.73 27.52
C LEU A 618 26.51 -47.73 28.24
N ALA A 619 25.58 -46.84 27.86
CA ALA A 619 24.28 -46.67 28.50
C ALA A 619 23.40 -47.94 28.48
N ARG A 620 23.54 -48.80 27.45
CA ARG A 620 22.86 -50.10 27.39
C ARG A 620 23.45 -51.13 28.35
N GLN A 621 24.76 -51.08 28.59
CA GLN A 621 25.46 -52.01 29.49
C GLN A 621 25.26 -51.62 30.97
N THR A 622 25.09 -50.32 31.28
CA THR A 622 24.83 -49.83 32.63
C THR A 622 23.43 -50.21 33.12
N ALA A 623 22.43 -50.20 32.23
CA ALA A 623 21.07 -50.65 32.56
C ALA A 623 21.02 -52.16 32.91
N GLU A 624 21.78 -52.99 32.19
CA GLU A 624 21.89 -54.43 32.51
C GLU A 624 22.70 -54.70 33.80
N ARG A 625 23.68 -53.86 34.12
CA ARG A 625 24.43 -53.94 35.39
C ARG A 625 23.56 -53.56 36.58
N LEU A 626 22.77 -52.49 36.49
CA LEU A 626 21.89 -52.05 37.58
C LEU A 626 20.79 -53.08 37.90
N VAL A 627 20.30 -53.83 36.91
CA VAL A 627 19.35 -54.93 37.12
C VAL A 627 20.00 -56.13 37.83
N LYS A 628 21.28 -56.42 37.57
CA LYS A 628 22.03 -57.48 38.28
C LYS A 628 22.42 -57.09 39.71
N THR A 629 22.77 -55.84 39.95
CA THR A 629 23.15 -55.36 41.28
C THR A 629 21.93 -55.26 42.22
N ALA A 630 20.73 -55.02 41.67
CA ALA A 630 19.48 -54.99 42.43
C ALA A 630 18.99 -56.39 42.90
N MET A 631 19.53 -57.49 42.36
CA MET A 631 19.15 -58.87 42.76
C MET A 631 20.08 -59.51 43.79
N LEU A 632 21.09 -58.79 44.30
CA LEU A 632 22.12 -59.34 45.20
C LEU A 632 22.12 -58.76 46.62
N VAL A 633 21.12 -57.97 47.01
CA VAL A 633 21.07 -57.38 48.36
C VAL A 633 19.70 -57.59 48.99
N ASP A 634 19.44 -58.83 49.38
CA ASP A 634 18.48 -59.18 50.43
C ASP A 634 18.83 -60.57 50.99
N THR A 635 19.55 -60.63 52.12
CA THR A 635 19.24 -61.43 53.33
C THR A 635 20.35 -61.29 54.40
N PRO A 636 20.01 -61.32 55.70
CA PRO A 636 20.95 -61.18 56.82
C PRO A 636 21.40 -62.53 57.42
N GLU A 637 22.52 -62.49 58.16
CA GLU A 637 23.03 -63.47 59.15
C GLU A 637 24.07 -64.55 58.72
N ASP A 638 24.89 -64.93 59.71
CA ASP A 638 26.01 -65.89 59.81
C ASP A 638 27.41 -65.42 59.34
N LEU A 639 28.35 -65.06 60.23
CA LEU A 639 29.09 -65.87 61.23
C LEU A 639 29.70 -67.17 60.68
N VAL A 640 31.01 -67.32 60.95
CA VAL A 640 31.86 -68.53 61.01
C VAL A 640 32.94 -68.70 59.91
N ALA A 641 34.19 -68.53 60.38
CA ALA A 641 35.47 -69.14 59.93
C ALA A 641 36.01 -68.68 58.56
N ARG A 642 36.99 -67.78 58.50
CA ARG A 642 38.42 -67.97 58.83
C ARG A 642 39.16 -66.68 58.47
#